data_AF-A0A2N2AL91-F1
#
_entry.id   AF-A0A2N2AL91-F1
#
_cell.length_a   1.000
_cell.length_b   1.000
_cell.length_c   1.000
_cell.angle_alpha   90.00
_cell.angle_beta   90.00
_cell.angle_gamma   90.00
#
_symmetry.space_group_name_H-M   'P 1'
#
loop_
_entity.id
_entity.type
_entity.pdbx_description
1 polymer ?
#
loop_
_entity_poly.entity_id
_entity_poly.type
_entity_poly.pdbx_seq_one_letter_code
_entity_poly.pdbx_strand_id
1 'polypeptide(L)'
;MQVRSFLQTLAGITLLACVHGAAAAAENAPLVLNLLSSVTPIEIGDHPLPEGVDGYRIYTTEFVKGGTRWYRLRLGLFQDNKAARSVVAKLRSRYPSVWVDRATAEEIAAAGAPVAEVKETVAPPPRAVAVPVAVATADTTPPTGAGLVINLLSALTPVNAADHAVPEALAGYRRYVVEYDKSGRRWYRLRLGIFRDRKQATAALAQLRAAYPSAWIESVSAADRVAPEESAPSPIQLASSSQIARDAIEADKRYVINLAASTKPLPTTTVPELVSVRSVHTYATETERRGDRWYFLRAGFFATRAEAEALLPKVLQNYPDARVMKITRYELAQATGVEQAPAKTTASPATKNGNRSALLEVARLAMVEGNYDQAVLLYQKAIDEDDAATAREAQELLGLAHERRGDMVTARKEYQRFLELYPEGEDAERVRQRLIAIDTSRADLKASLREAKKREAPAQYLLYGSFSAIYRRDADISDENGDVVSQSALTTYFDATGRVRSGAYDSRLRVTGSHRSDFLDNGPGDDNRLSTFYLDVLNKEKDWSLRLGRQSSSSGGVLGRFDGIYGGMRLTPQLRLNAVAGYPVATSADTSVNDKANFVGVSADLSGLVENWEFQLYGIQQRAEGYIDRTAVGGEARYFQPGRTFFGLLDYDTHYQQLNTAMMLGTWSMNDATSFNLLYDRRMSPTLSTSNALQGQTVTTLDALAQTYTTEQIEQLALDRTAESQTVMAGVAHTLNERYQVTADLTATEVGDTPASGNVLATPSSGTEYYLSTQLIGRNLFWPDDISILGLRLGNSRTIDSAAVFINSRLNNGPWQLNPRIQVEYRDDKSNDFSYWTLKPSLLASYRRWKDHTLEGEVGSSLTTRSEVPQSYYFSLSYRWDFN
;
A
#
# COMPACT_ATOMS: atom_id res chain seq x y z
N MET A 1 19.53 -31.17 -36.70
CA MET A 1 20.92 -30.69 -36.86
C MET A 1 21.03 -29.16 -36.84
N GLN A 2 20.20 -28.44 -36.05
CA GLN A 2 20.20 -26.97 -35.98
C GLN A 2 20.06 -26.45 -34.53
N VAL A 3 20.63 -27.17 -33.57
CA VAL A 3 20.76 -26.69 -32.16
C VAL A 3 22.21 -26.28 -31.85
N ARG A 4 23.16 -26.61 -32.73
CA ARG A 4 24.58 -26.21 -32.60
C ARG A 4 24.89 -24.80 -33.09
N SER A 5 24.08 -24.18 -33.96
CA SER A 5 24.28 -22.78 -34.38
C SER A 5 23.65 -21.76 -33.42
N PHE A 6 22.89 -22.22 -32.41
CA PHE A 6 22.25 -21.35 -31.41
C PHE A 6 23.21 -20.92 -30.29
N LEU A 7 24.30 -21.65 -30.07
CA LEU A 7 25.27 -21.37 -29.00
C LEU A 7 26.53 -20.63 -29.47
N GLN A 8 26.75 -20.46 -30.78
CA GLN A 8 27.92 -19.76 -31.32
C GLN A 8 27.71 -18.26 -31.58
N THR A 9 26.47 -17.76 -31.55
CA THR A 9 26.15 -16.34 -31.79
C THR A 9 26.11 -15.48 -30.51
N LEU A 10 26.27 -16.10 -29.34
CA LEU A 10 26.27 -15.41 -28.03
C LEU A 10 27.66 -14.93 -27.57
N ALA A 11 28.71 -15.16 -28.36
CA ALA A 11 30.07 -14.70 -28.09
C ALA A 11 30.49 -13.64 -29.12
N GLY A 12 29.93 -12.43 -29.03
CA GLY A 12 30.24 -11.35 -29.96
C GLY A 12 29.42 -10.08 -29.76
N ILE A 13 29.29 -9.60 -28.52
CA ILE A 13 28.72 -8.27 -28.24
C ILE A 13 29.83 -7.39 -27.69
N THR A 14 30.55 -6.74 -28.61
CA THR A 14 31.32 -5.53 -28.32
C THR A 14 31.15 -4.57 -29.49
N LEU A 15 30.24 -3.60 -29.37
CA LEU A 15 30.25 -2.39 -30.20
C LEU A 15 29.53 -1.27 -29.46
N LEU A 16 30.29 -0.59 -28.60
CA LEU A 16 30.02 0.77 -28.19
C LEU A 16 31.04 1.66 -28.92
N ALA A 17 30.60 2.84 -29.35
CA ALA A 17 31.34 3.91 -30.01
C ALA A 17 31.51 3.80 -31.55
N CYS A 18 30.54 4.34 -32.30
CA CYS A 18 30.75 5.08 -33.56
C CYS A 18 29.42 5.59 -34.15
N VAL A 19 28.66 6.45 -33.45
CA VAL A 19 27.52 7.19 -34.07
C VAL A 19 27.43 8.67 -33.64
N HIS A 20 28.30 9.16 -32.75
CA HIS A 20 28.23 10.57 -32.30
C HIS A 20 28.88 11.59 -33.25
N GLY A 21 29.53 11.16 -34.34
CA GLY A 21 30.24 12.04 -35.27
C GLY A 21 29.43 12.51 -36.48
N ALA A 22 28.37 11.80 -36.87
CA ALA A 22 27.63 12.08 -38.10
C ALA A 22 26.32 12.86 -37.88
N ALA A 23 25.74 12.82 -36.67
CA ALA A 23 24.47 13.49 -36.37
C ALA A 23 24.61 15.02 -36.21
N ALA A 24 25.77 15.52 -35.75
CA ALA A 24 25.96 16.94 -35.47
C ALA A 24 26.03 17.83 -36.74
N ALA A 25 26.29 17.26 -37.92
CA ALA A 25 26.31 18.01 -39.18
C ALA A 25 24.92 18.19 -39.81
N ALA A 26 23.93 17.36 -39.44
CA ALA A 26 22.59 17.38 -40.03
C ALA A 26 21.60 18.31 -39.28
N GLU A 27 21.85 18.64 -38.01
CA GLU A 27 20.95 19.49 -37.22
C GLU A 27 20.90 20.96 -37.69
N ASN A 28 21.97 21.47 -38.33
CA ASN A 28 22.12 22.87 -38.73
C ASN A 28 21.92 23.16 -40.24
N ALA A 29 21.40 22.20 -41.02
CA ALA A 29 21.11 22.46 -42.43
C ALA A 29 19.91 23.45 -42.57
N PRO A 30 20.01 24.49 -43.42
CA PRO A 30 18.91 25.43 -43.66
C PRO A 30 17.67 24.71 -44.19
N LEU A 31 16.50 25.26 -43.87
CA LEU A 31 15.21 24.64 -44.22
C LEU A 31 14.74 25.09 -45.61
N VAL A 32 13.93 24.25 -46.25
CA VAL A 32 13.28 24.52 -47.54
C VAL A 32 11.82 24.11 -47.46
N LEU A 33 10.93 24.80 -48.16
CA LEU A 33 9.53 24.39 -48.29
C LEU A 33 9.36 23.57 -49.57
N ASN A 34 8.74 22.40 -49.47
CA ASN A 34 8.23 21.68 -50.63
C ASN A 34 6.82 22.17 -50.95
N LEU A 35 6.64 22.83 -52.10
CA LEU A 35 5.35 23.33 -52.53
C LEU A 35 4.53 22.25 -53.25
N LEU A 36 5.19 21.50 -54.14
CA LEU A 36 4.57 20.49 -55.00
C LEU A 36 5.56 19.36 -55.30
N SER A 37 5.04 18.17 -55.62
CA SER A 37 5.82 17.06 -56.14
C SER A 37 5.05 16.38 -57.27
N SER A 38 5.70 16.16 -58.40
CA SER A 38 5.12 15.57 -59.61
C SER A 38 6.08 14.57 -60.26
N VAL A 39 5.56 13.62 -61.03
CA VAL A 39 6.36 12.74 -61.91
C VAL A 39 6.62 13.36 -63.28
N THR A 40 6.02 14.52 -63.58
CA THR A 40 6.32 15.35 -64.75
C THR A 40 7.14 16.58 -64.35
N PRO A 41 8.02 17.10 -65.24
CA PRO A 41 8.71 18.36 -65.01
C PRO A 41 7.73 19.48 -64.63
N ILE A 42 8.14 20.32 -63.68
CA ILE A 42 7.34 21.44 -63.19
C ILE A 42 7.94 22.73 -63.75
N GLU A 43 7.18 23.51 -64.51
CA GLU A 43 7.60 24.82 -65.01
C GLU A 43 7.32 25.89 -63.95
N ILE A 44 8.37 26.58 -63.49
CA ILE A 44 8.25 27.59 -62.41
C ILE A 44 7.30 28.72 -62.81
N GLY A 45 7.25 29.07 -64.10
CA GLY A 45 6.41 30.16 -64.63
C GLY A 45 4.91 29.98 -64.39
N ASP A 46 4.44 28.73 -64.25
CA ASP A 46 3.04 28.40 -64.00
C ASP A 46 2.65 28.50 -62.51
N HIS A 47 3.63 28.78 -61.65
CA HIS A 47 3.51 28.78 -60.19
C HIS A 47 3.99 30.10 -59.55
N PRO A 48 3.39 31.26 -59.87
CA PRO A 48 3.77 32.53 -59.27
C PRO A 48 3.52 32.52 -57.75
N LEU A 49 4.46 33.10 -57.00
CA LEU A 49 4.35 33.26 -55.55
C LEU A 49 3.30 34.33 -55.21
N PRO A 50 2.52 34.15 -54.12
CA PRO A 50 1.59 35.17 -53.64
C PRO A 50 2.34 36.36 -53.03
N GLU A 51 1.70 37.52 -53.07
CA GLU A 51 2.23 38.81 -52.61
C GLU A 51 2.72 38.71 -51.14
N GLY A 52 3.96 39.15 -50.88
CA GLY A 52 4.57 39.09 -49.55
C GLY A 52 5.35 37.80 -49.25
N VAL A 53 5.66 37.00 -50.29
CA VAL A 53 6.59 35.84 -50.26
C VAL A 53 7.80 36.08 -51.20
N ASP A 54 7.91 37.27 -51.80
CA ASP A 54 8.84 37.63 -52.88
C ASP A 54 10.34 37.64 -52.48
N GLY A 55 10.64 37.52 -51.18
CA GLY A 55 12.00 37.46 -50.64
C GLY A 55 12.68 36.10 -50.72
N TYR A 56 11.98 35.05 -51.19
CA TYR A 56 12.49 33.68 -51.24
C TYR A 56 12.57 33.15 -52.68
N ARG A 57 13.61 32.35 -52.95
CA ARG A 57 13.84 31.80 -54.28
C ARG A 57 13.01 30.54 -54.48
N ILE A 58 12.23 30.51 -55.55
CA ILE A 58 11.55 29.31 -56.04
C ILE A 58 12.42 28.59 -57.08
N TYR A 59 12.53 27.27 -56.98
CA TYR A 59 13.34 26.44 -57.88
C TYR A 59 12.79 25.01 -57.91
N THR A 60 13.24 24.19 -58.87
CA THR A 60 12.84 22.79 -58.98
C THR A 60 14.00 21.84 -58.74
N THR A 61 13.75 20.72 -58.07
CA THR A 61 14.73 19.64 -57.87
C THR A 61 14.18 18.30 -58.37
N GLU A 62 15.06 17.41 -58.79
CA GLU A 62 14.69 16.04 -59.19
C GLU A 62 15.27 15.01 -58.22
N PHE A 63 14.52 13.94 -57.98
CA PHE A 63 14.97 12.80 -57.17
C PHE A 63 14.33 11.50 -57.67
N VAL A 64 14.93 10.36 -57.33
CA VAL A 64 14.41 9.04 -57.72
C VAL A 64 13.83 8.34 -56.49
N LYS A 65 12.57 7.88 -56.57
CA LYS A 65 11.91 7.09 -55.52
C LYS A 65 11.20 5.90 -56.17
N GLY A 66 11.51 4.68 -55.69
CA GLY A 66 10.93 3.44 -56.24
C GLY A 66 11.22 3.23 -57.74
N GLY A 67 12.40 3.66 -58.23
CA GLY A 67 12.77 3.57 -59.65
C GLY A 67 12.11 4.60 -60.58
N THR A 68 11.22 5.46 -60.06
CA THR A 68 10.56 6.53 -60.82
C THR A 68 11.22 7.87 -60.51
N ARG A 69 11.41 8.72 -61.53
CA ARG A 69 11.93 10.08 -61.38
C ARG A 69 10.81 11.04 -61.00
N TRP A 70 11.05 11.87 -59.99
CA TRP A 70 10.12 12.86 -59.46
C TRP A 70 10.75 14.24 -59.49
N TYR A 71 9.93 15.26 -59.72
CA TYR A 71 10.25 16.67 -59.70
C TYR A 71 9.55 17.34 -58.53
N ARG A 72 10.26 18.20 -57.81
CA ARG A 72 9.74 18.98 -56.67
C ARG A 72 9.83 20.46 -56.98
N LEU A 73 8.79 21.21 -56.63
CA LEU A 73 8.85 22.67 -56.60
C LEU A 73 9.20 23.10 -55.17
N ARG A 74 10.32 23.79 -55.02
CA ARG A 74 10.92 24.16 -53.73
C ARG A 74 10.95 25.68 -53.58
N LEU A 75 10.85 26.14 -52.33
CA LEU A 75 10.97 27.55 -51.95
C LEU A 75 11.91 27.66 -50.75
N GLY A 76 12.96 28.48 -50.82
CA GLY A 76 13.95 28.61 -49.74
C GLY A 76 15.17 29.45 -50.11
N LEU A 77 16.20 29.56 -49.27
CA LEU A 77 16.45 28.85 -48.00
C LEU A 77 15.99 29.64 -46.75
N PHE A 78 15.51 28.92 -45.74
CA PHE A 78 15.08 29.48 -44.44
C PHE A 78 16.10 29.20 -43.34
N GLN A 79 16.39 30.22 -42.53
CA GLN A 79 17.36 30.16 -41.43
C GLN A 79 16.85 29.36 -40.23
N ASP A 80 15.54 29.40 -39.96
CA ASP A 80 14.92 28.70 -38.83
C ASP A 80 13.49 28.23 -39.15
N ASN A 81 12.96 27.36 -38.29
CA ASN A 81 11.63 26.76 -38.44
C ASN A 81 10.49 27.77 -38.26
N LYS A 82 10.74 28.87 -37.53
CA LYS A 82 9.73 29.92 -37.29
C LYS A 82 9.49 30.72 -38.57
N ALA A 83 10.55 31.08 -39.30
CA ALA A 83 10.49 31.73 -40.60
C ALA A 83 9.87 30.82 -41.68
N ALA A 84 10.21 29.52 -41.70
CA ALA A 84 9.61 28.58 -42.64
C ALA A 84 8.10 28.42 -42.40
N ARG A 85 7.66 28.27 -41.14
CA ARG A 85 6.25 28.07 -40.80
C ARG A 85 5.36 29.29 -41.01
N SER A 86 5.89 30.51 -40.85
CA SER A 86 5.13 31.74 -41.13
C SER A 86 4.79 31.87 -42.62
N VAL A 87 5.68 31.41 -43.50
CA VAL A 87 5.46 31.38 -44.95
C VAL A 87 4.54 30.24 -45.38
N VAL A 88 4.62 29.06 -44.74
CA VAL A 88 3.67 27.95 -44.96
C VAL A 88 2.22 28.40 -44.77
N ALA A 89 1.92 29.19 -43.73
CA ALA A 89 0.57 29.68 -43.47
C ALA A 89 0.01 30.53 -44.63
N LYS A 90 0.86 31.33 -45.29
CA LYS A 90 0.50 32.16 -46.45
C LYS A 90 0.34 31.35 -47.73
N LEU A 91 1.06 30.23 -47.85
CA LEU A 91 1.07 29.39 -49.05
C LEU A 91 0.00 28.31 -49.08
N ARG A 92 -0.55 27.89 -47.93
CA ARG A 92 -1.54 26.79 -47.83
C ARG A 92 -2.80 26.99 -48.68
N SER A 93 -3.22 28.23 -48.95
CA SER A 93 -4.38 28.50 -49.80
C SER A 93 -4.16 28.09 -51.26
N ARG A 94 -2.90 28.15 -51.75
CA ARG A 94 -2.52 27.83 -53.14
C ARG A 94 -1.78 26.51 -53.26
N TYR A 95 -1.06 26.10 -52.23
CA TYR A 95 -0.33 24.84 -52.12
C TYR A 95 -0.80 24.10 -50.86
N PRO A 96 -1.95 23.40 -50.91
CA PRO A 96 -2.52 22.73 -49.75
C PRO A 96 -1.58 21.68 -49.14
N SER A 97 -0.72 21.10 -49.98
CA SER A 97 0.28 20.10 -49.63
C SER A 97 1.66 20.70 -49.35
N VAL A 98 1.77 21.94 -48.88
CA VAL A 98 3.09 22.52 -48.55
C VAL A 98 3.63 21.94 -47.23
N TRP A 99 4.87 21.46 -47.21
CA TRP A 99 5.58 21.02 -45.99
C TRP A 99 7.00 21.54 -45.90
N VAL A 100 7.56 21.54 -44.70
CA VAL A 100 8.95 21.95 -44.41
C VAL A 100 9.86 20.73 -44.54
N ASP A 101 11.00 20.90 -45.19
CA ASP A 101 12.03 19.88 -45.42
C ASP A 101 13.42 20.49 -45.12
N ARG A 102 14.47 19.66 -45.04
CA ARG A 102 15.86 20.14 -44.89
C ARG A 102 16.55 20.20 -46.25
N ALA A 103 17.23 21.31 -46.53
CA ALA A 103 17.95 21.46 -47.79
C ALA A 103 19.16 20.52 -47.85
N THR A 104 19.36 19.86 -49.00
CA THR A 104 20.55 19.04 -49.24
C THR A 104 21.78 19.90 -49.54
N ALA A 105 22.98 19.33 -49.42
CA ALA A 105 24.23 20.05 -49.73
C ALA A 105 24.28 20.56 -51.19
N GLU A 106 23.64 19.84 -52.13
CA GLU A 106 23.51 20.22 -53.53
C GLU A 106 22.52 21.39 -53.73
N GLU A 107 21.42 21.40 -52.97
CA GLU A 107 20.43 22.50 -52.97
C GLU A 107 21.03 23.80 -52.40
N ILE A 108 21.89 23.70 -51.39
CA ILE A 108 22.59 24.86 -50.80
C ILE A 108 23.57 25.48 -51.81
N ALA A 109 24.26 24.66 -52.61
CA ALA A 109 25.16 25.12 -53.66
C ALA A 109 24.43 25.76 -54.85
N ALA A 110 23.20 25.33 -55.15
CA ALA A 110 22.37 25.85 -56.24
C ALA A 110 21.56 27.12 -55.85
N ALA A 111 21.17 27.27 -54.57
CA ALA A 111 20.28 28.32 -54.11
C ALA A 111 20.98 29.69 -53.89
N GLY A 112 22.25 29.71 -53.47
CA GLY A 112 22.96 30.92 -53.01
C GLY A 112 22.62 31.32 -51.56
N ALA A 113 23.41 32.22 -50.97
CA ALA A 113 23.37 32.54 -49.53
C ALA A 113 21.99 33.01 -49.00
N PRO A 114 21.62 32.69 -47.74
CA PRO A 114 20.29 32.96 -47.16
C PRO A 114 19.98 34.46 -47.00
N VAL A 115 18.75 34.86 -47.31
CA VAL A 115 18.25 36.25 -47.26
C VAL A 115 17.85 36.64 -45.82
N ALA A 116 18.24 37.84 -45.39
CA ALA A 116 18.05 38.36 -44.04
C ALA A 116 16.64 38.95 -43.77
N GLU A 117 16.25 38.95 -42.48
CA GLU A 117 14.94 39.28 -41.88
C GLU A 117 14.20 40.53 -42.36
N VAL A 118 12.87 40.43 -42.41
CA VAL A 118 11.93 41.57 -42.30
C VAL A 118 11.77 41.94 -40.82
N LYS A 119 12.22 43.15 -40.44
CA LYS A 119 12.01 43.73 -39.11
C LYS A 119 10.56 44.20 -38.95
N GLU A 120 9.84 43.60 -38.01
CA GLU A 120 8.65 44.21 -37.40
C GLU A 120 9.06 44.91 -36.10
N THR A 121 8.91 46.22 -36.06
CA THR A 121 9.13 47.08 -34.89
C THR A 121 7.97 46.95 -33.91
N VAL A 122 8.26 46.44 -32.70
CA VAL A 122 7.40 46.62 -31.51
C VAL A 122 8.24 47.26 -30.40
N ALA A 123 7.72 48.36 -29.86
CA ALA A 123 8.32 49.16 -28.79
C ALA A 123 8.28 48.43 -27.42
N PRO A 124 9.24 48.69 -26.51
CA PRO A 124 9.35 47.98 -25.23
C PRO A 124 8.66 48.70 -24.06
N PRO A 125 8.15 47.99 -23.04
CA PRO A 125 8.05 48.52 -21.67
C PRO A 125 9.34 48.24 -20.86
N PRO A 126 9.57 48.95 -19.74
CA PRO A 126 10.89 49.46 -19.40
C PRO A 126 11.82 48.51 -18.63
N ARG A 127 13.11 48.80 -18.78
CA ARG A 127 14.29 48.22 -18.13
C ARG A 127 14.19 48.18 -16.60
N ALA A 128 14.52 47.01 -16.03
CA ALA A 128 15.26 46.92 -14.79
C ALA A 128 16.74 46.59 -15.10
N VAL A 129 17.63 47.29 -14.42
CA VAL A 129 19.07 47.40 -14.65
C VAL A 129 19.82 46.23 -13.99
N ALA A 130 20.75 45.58 -14.71
CA ALA A 130 21.86 44.81 -14.14
C ALA A 130 22.97 45.80 -13.73
N VAL A 131 23.74 45.66 -12.64
CA VAL A 131 24.82 44.68 -12.28
C VAL A 131 25.23 45.00 -10.80
N PRO A 132 26.21 44.36 -10.09
CA PRO A 132 26.89 43.05 -10.19
C PRO A 132 26.95 42.27 -8.84
N VAL A 133 27.59 41.09 -8.88
CA VAL A 133 27.96 40.23 -7.73
C VAL A 133 29.13 40.84 -6.93
N ALA A 134 29.04 40.89 -5.59
CA ALA A 134 30.09 40.45 -4.63
C ALA A 134 29.78 40.79 -3.14
N VAL A 135 29.86 39.74 -2.30
CA VAL A 135 30.40 39.65 -0.92
C VAL A 135 29.78 40.48 0.23
N ALA A 136 29.25 39.71 1.19
CA ALA A 136 29.21 39.88 2.65
C ALA A 136 28.87 41.26 3.25
N THR A 137 27.76 41.31 3.98
CA THR A 137 27.72 41.81 5.37
C THR A 137 26.44 41.34 6.04
N ALA A 138 26.55 41.09 7.34
CA ALA A 138 25.44 40.81 8.23
C ALA A 138 24.47 41.99 8.24
N ASP A 139 23.16 41.75 8.11
CA ASP A 139 22.22 42.18 9.14
C ASP A 139 20.84 41.52 9.03
N THR A 140 20.40 41.03 10.19
CA THR A 140 19.04 41.07 10.75
C THR A 140 17.82 41.07 9.81
N THR A 141 17.31 39.88 9.53
CA THR A 141 15.85 39.65 9.37
C THR A 141 15.49 38.29 9.98
N PRO A 142 14.54 38.20 10.93
CA PRO A 142 14.21 36.94 11.58
C PRO A 142 13.44 36.02 10.60
N PRO A 143 13.72 34.71 10.56
CA PRO A 143 12.91 33.79 9.80
C PRO A 143 11.52 33.67 10.42
N THR A 144 10.48 33.79 9.60
CA THR A 144 9.10 33.40 9.90
C THR A 144 9.04 31.88 10.13
N GLY A 145 9.50 31.44 11.30
CA GLY A 145 9.54 30.06 11.75
C GLY A 145 8.59 29.85 12.94
N ALA A 146 7.80 28.78 12.90
CA ALA A 146 7.00 28.32 14.01
C ALA A 146 7.89 28.03 15.24
N GLY A 147 7.94 28.97 16.18
CA GLY A 147 8.65 28.77 17.44
C GLY A 147 8.05 27.62 18.26
N LEU A 148 8.84 27.07 19.17
CA LEU A 148 8.41 26.06 20.14
C LEU A 148 8.44 26.65 21.54
N VAL A 149 7.49 26.29 22.40
CA VAL A 149 7.45 26.67 23.83
C VAL A 149 7.57 25.43 24.69
N ILE A 150 8.12 25.56 25.90
CA ILE A 150 8.09 24.48 26.89
C ILE A 150 7.02 24.81 27.93
N ASN A 151 6.04 23.93 28.07
CA ASN A 151 5.04 23.99 29.14
C ASN A 151 5.62 23.33 30.39
N LEU A 152 5.72 24.08 31.49
CA LEU A 152 6.32 23.59 32.74
C LEU A 152 5.28 22.91 33.64
N LEU A 153 4.10 23.53 33.79
CA LEU A 153 2.99 22.99 34.57
C LEU A 153 1.66 23.65 34.18
N SER A 154 0.54 23.01 34.55
CA SER A 154 -0.81 23.59 34.44
C SER A 154 -1.54 23.43 35.77
N ALA A 155 -2.16 24.50 36.26
CA ALA A 155 -2.89 24.54 37.52
C ALA A 155 -4.27 25.20 37.35
N LEU A 156 -5.20 24.91 38.27
CA LEU A 156 -6.53 25.54 38.33
C LEU A 156 -6.53 26.86 39.10
N THR A 157 -5.43 27.19 39.77
CA THR A 157 -5.21 28.45 40.49
C THR A 157 -4.16 29.30 39.76
N PRO A 158 -4.23 30.65 39.87
CA PRO A 158 -3.21 31.53 39.29
C PRO A 158 -1.80 31.11 39.71
N VAL A 159 -0.91 31.02 38.72
CA VAL A 159 0.51 30.68 38.93
C VAL A 159 1.32 31.95 38.78
N ASN A 160 2.25 32.20 39.71
CA ASN A 160 3.20 33.30 39.59
C ASN A 160 4.52 32.77 39.01
N ALA A 161 4.92 33.28 37.84
CA ALA A 161 6.13 32.82 37.15
C ALA A 161 7.43 33.05 37.95
N ALA A 162 7.45 34.04 38.86
CA ALA A 162 8.62 34.36 39.67
C ALA A 162 8.95 33.26 40.70
N ASP A 163 7.92 32.56 41.20
CA ASP A 163 8.05 31.56 42.27
C ASP A 163 8.61 30.21 41.75
N HIS A 164 8.77 30.09 40.43
CA HIS A 164 9.17 28.87 39.74
C HIS A 164 10.57 29.03 39.14
N ALA A 165 11.59 28.67 39.91
CA ALA A 165 12.99 28.73 39.49
C ALA A 165 13.27 27.84 38.27
N VAL A 166 14.16 28.31 37.39
CA VAL A 166 14.72 27.54 36.28
C VAL A 166 16.24 27.50 36.43
N PRO A 167 16.92 26.45 35.93
CA PRO A 167 18.37 26.38 35.95
C PRO A 167 19.02 27.65 35.37
N GLU A 168 20.15 28.07 35.92
CA GLU A 168 20.86 29.30 35.53
C GLU A 168 21.19 29.33 34.02
N ALA A 169 21.49 28.18 33.44
CA ALA A 169 21.70 28.00 32.00
C ALA A 169 20.48 28.35 31.12
N LEU A 170 19.29 28.45 31.71
CA LEU A 170 18.03 28.81 31.05
C LEU A 170 17.47 30.15 31.54
N ALA A 171 18.21 30.89 32.38
CA ALA A 171 17.77 32.18 32.92
C ALA A 171 17.49 33.24 31.85
N GLY A 172 18.13 33.11 30.68
CA GLY A 172 17.88 33.96 29.51
C GLY A 172 16.55 33.70 28.78
N TYR A 173 15.79 32.66 29.14
CA TYR A 173 14.47 32.41 28.57
C TYR A 173 13.36 32.96 29.46
N ARG A 174 12.46 33.74 28.85
CA ARG A 174 11.33 34.34 29.56
C ARG A 174 10.36 33.27 30.07
N ARG A 175 9.95 33.40 31.33
CA ARG A 175 8.83 32.65 31.92
C ARG A 175 7.57 33.51 31.88
N TYR A 176 6.45 32.92 31.49
CA TYR A 176 5.15 33.61 31.47
C TYR A 176 4.02 32.61 31.66
N VAL A 177 2.85 33.10 32.05
CA VAL A 177 1.66 32.28 32.29
C VAL A 177 0.59 32.62 31.28
N VAL A 178 -0.04 31.59 30.71
CA VAL A 178 -1.19 31.73 29.82
C VAL A 178 -2.44 31.16 30.47
N GLU A 179 -3.57 31.83 30.27
CA GLU A 179 -4.89 31.38 30.71
C GLU A 179 -5.60 30.67 29.55
N TYR A 180 -6.27 29.55 29.83
CA TYR A 180 -7.07 28.85 28.84
C TYR A 180 -8.20 28.04 29.49
N ASP A 181 -9.31 27.85 28.77
CA ASP A 181 -10.44 27.04 29.24
C ASP A 181 -10.34 25.59 28.75
N LYS A 182 -10.55 24.63 29.66
CA LYS A 182 -10.60 23.19 29.33
C LYS A 182 -11.69 22.51 30.14
N SER A 183 -12.67 21.92 29.44
CA SER A 183 -13.85 21.25 30.03
C SER A 183 -14.67 22.18 30.95
N GLY A 184 -14.87 23.44 30.54
CA GLY A 184 -15.67 24.42 31.28
C GLY A 184 -15.02 25.00 32.54
N ARG A 185 -13.72 24.79 32.74
CA ARG A 185 -12.93 25.36 33.85
C ARG A 185 -11.71 26.10 33.32
N ARG A 186 -11.36 27.23 33.95
CA ARG A 186 -10.19 28.05 33.61
C ARG A 186 -8.91 27.46 34.21
N TRP A 187 -7.86 27.37 33.40
CA TRP A 187 -6.55 26.86 33.77
C TRP A 187 -5.46 27.90 33.51
N TYR A 188 -4.42 27.85 34.33
CA TYR A 188 -3.20 28.67 34.24
C TYR A 188 -2.03 27.76 33.87
N ARG A 189 -1.33 28.07 32.77
CA ARG A 189 -0.18 27.28 32.32
C ARG A 189 1.10 28.11 32.34
N LEU A 190 2.07 27.67 33.11
CA LEU A 190 3.41 28.26 33.13
C LEU A 190 4.22 27.74 31.94
N ARG A 191 4.79 28.68 31.17
CA ARG A 191 5.58 28.44 29.96
C ARG A 191 6.97 29.06 30.07
N LEU A 192 7.93 28.48 29.36
CA LEU A 192 9.30 28.96 29.24
C LEU A 192 9.70 29.13 27.78
N GLY A 193 10.14 30.35 27.43
CA GLY A 193 10.85 30.70 26.19
C GLY A 193 10.06 30.55 24.90
N ILE A 194 10.67 31.00 23.80
CA ILE A 194 10.33 30.60 22.43
C ILE A 194 11.63 30.09 21.80
N PHE A 195 11.68 28.78 21.53
CA PHE A 195 12.82 28.10 20.96
C PHE A 195 12.71 28.09 19.44
N ARG A 196 13.81 28.43 18.75
CA ARG A 196 13.85 28.52 17.29
C ARG A 196 13.81 27.16 16.60
N ASP A 197 14.32 26.13 17.26
CA ASP A 197 14.34 24.77 16.74
C ASP A 197 14.06 23.73 17.85
N ARG A 198 13.64 22.54 17.43
CA ARG A 198 13.26 21.44 18.34
C ARG A 198 14.46 20.87 19.10
N LYS A 199 15.67 21.03 18.59
CA LYS A 199 16.90 20.54 19.24
C LYS A 199 17.19 21.37 20.48
N GLN A 200 17.09 22.70 20.39
CA GLN A 200 17.21 23.62 21.52
C GLN A 200 16.12 23.39 22.58
N ALA A 201 14.86 23.27 22.16
CA ALA A 201 13.75 23.00 23.07
C ALA A 201 13.91 21.65 23.81
N THR A 202 14.40 20.62 23.12
CA THR A 202 14.63 19.29 23.74
C THR A 202 15.78 19.31 24.73
N ALA A 203 16.87 20.04 24.43
CA ALA A 203 17.98 20.20 25.36
C ALA A 203 17.58 20.97 26.62
N ALA A 204 16.81 22.06 26.48
CA ALA A 204 16.27 22.80 27.62
C ALA A 204 15.29 21.96 28.44
N LEU A 205 14.39 21.20 27.80
CA LEU A 205 13.46 20.30 28.48
C LEU A 205 14.18 19.26 29.33
N ALA A 206 15.30 18.70 28.84
CA ALA A 206 16.08 17.71 29.58
C ALA A 206 16.60 18.27 30.93
N GLN A 207 17.01 19.53 30.96
CA GLN A 207 17.47 20.20 32.19
C GLN A 207 16.31 20.54 33.14
N LEU A 208 15.12 20.77 32.61
CA LEU A 208 13.93 21.14 33.40
C LEU A 208 13.21 19.94 34.00
N ARG A 209 13.35 18.74 33.43
CA ARG A 209 12.63 17.53 33.86
C ARG A 209 12.84 17.15 35.32
N ALA A 210 13.99 17.49 35.91
CA ALA A 210 14.25 17.24 37.33
C ALA A 210 13.32 18.07 38.23
N ALA A 211 13.05 19.33 37.87
CA ALA A 211 12.18 20.24 38.62
C ALA A 211 10.72 20.21 38.14
N TYR A 212 10.49 19.87 36.86
CA TYR A 212 9.18 19.83 36.20
C TYR A 212 9.02 18.50 35.45
N PRO A 213 8.72 17.39 36.15
CA PRO A 213 8.66 16.05 35.55
C PRO A 213 7.61 15.91 34.45
N SER A 214 6.55 16.73 34.52
CA SER A 214 5.45 16.75 33.56
C SER A 214 5.66 17.72 32.40
N ALA A 215 6.82 18.38 32.28
CA ALA A 215 7.04 19.38 31.25
C ALA A 215 7.08 18.79 29.82
N TRP A 216 6.55 19.53 28.85
CA TRP A 216 6.50 19.10 27.44
C TRP A 216 6.66 20.27 26.47
N ILE A 217 7.06 19.95 25.23
CA ILE A 217 7.24 20.93 24.15
C ILE A 217 5.94 21.02 23.34
N GLU A 218 5.54 22.25 23.01
CA GLU A 218 4.37 22.57 22.18
C GLU A 218 4.76 23.60 21.12
N SER A 219 4.07 23.61 19.97
CA SER A 219 4.23 24.67 18.96
C SER A 219 3.57 25.96 19.43
N VAL A 220 4.24 27.09 19.24
CA VAL A 220 3.73 28.44 19.53
C VAL A 220 2.34 28.61 18.91
N SER A 221 1.36 28.88 19.77
CA SER A 221 -0.02 29.19 19.40
C SER A 221 -0.17 30.68 19.09
N ALA A 222 -1.29 31.12 18.50
CA ALA A 222 -1.53 32.54 18.22
C ALA A 222 -1.48 33.43 19.48
N ALA A 223 -1.75 32.88 20.67
CA ALA A 223 -1.65 33.57 21.95
C ALA A 223 -0.21 33.95 22.34
N ASP A 224 0.79 33.27 21.78
CA ASP A 224 2.20 33.45 22.10
C ASP A 224 2.87 34.55 21.21
N ARG A 225 2.14 35.14 20.25
CA ARG A 225 2.64 36.17 19.32
C ARG A 225 2.49 37.62 19.80
N VAL A 226 1.87 37.86 20.96
CA VAL A 226 1.49 39.21 21.43
C VAL A 226 2.48 39.80 22.46
N ALA A 227 3.57 39.10 22.79
CA ALA A 227 4.59 39.61 23.71
C ALA A 227 5.79 40.18 22.93
N PRO A 228 6.31 41.37 23.27
CA PRO A 228 7.45 41.96 22.57
C PRO A 228 8.73 41.11 22.76
N GLU A 229 9.40 40.81 21.64
CA GLU A 229 10.67 40.07 21.58
C GLU A 229 11.83 40.91 22.11
N GLU A 230 12.55 40.39 23.11
CA GLU A 230 13.90 40.85 23.45
C GLU A 230 14.85 39.65 23.26
N SER A 231 16.04 39.94 22.73
CA SER A 231 16.95 39.03 22.03
C SER A 231 17.40 37.78 22.81
N ALA A 232 17.27 36.62 22.18
CA ALA A 232 17.78 35.35 22.69
C ALA A 232 19.33 35.29 22.65
N PRO A 233 20.00 34.76 23.70
CA PRO A 233 21.45 34.60 23.71
C PRO A 233 21.96 33.47 22.78
N SER A 234 23.22 33.63 22.35
CA SER A 234 23.95 32.80 21.37
C SER A 234 24.15 31.32 21.75
N PRO A 235 24.50 30.45 20.77
CA PRO A 235 24.40 28.99 20.92
C PRO A 235 25.39 28.39 21.93
N ILE A 236 24.89 27.55 22.83
CA ILE A 236 25.68 26.69 23.70
C ILE A 236 26.43 25.66 22.84
N GLN A 237 27.77 25.66 22.91
CA GLN A 237 28.63 24.68 22.26
C GLN A 237 28.38 23.27 22.82
N LEU A 238 28.06 22.34 21.93
CA LEU A 238 27.75 20.94 22.21
C LEU A 238 29.01 20.15 22.56
N ALA A 239 29.22 19.88 23.85
CA ALA A 239 29.96 18.69 24.27
C ALA A 239 29.04 17.46 24.12
N SER A 240 29.52 16.48 23.37
CA SER A 240 28.88 15.20 23.05
C SER A 240 28.31 14.49 24.29
N SER A 241 27.00 14.53 24.45
CA SER A 241 26.23 13.84 25.51
C SER A 241 25.37 12.71 24.94
N SER A 242 25.92 11.98 23.95
CA SER A 242 25.28 10.78 23.37
C SER A 242 25.59 9.49 24.16
N GLN A 243 26.48 9.54 25.15
CA GLN A 243 26.82 8.40 26.01
C GLN A 243 26.00 8.42 27.32
N ILE A 244 25.90 9.57 27.99
CA ILE A 244 25.29 9.70 29.33
C ILE A 244 23.76 9.41 29.32
N ALA A 245 23.08 9.63 28.20
CA ALA A 245 21.65 9.35 28.06
C ALA A 245 21.32 7.91 27.60
N ARG A 246 22.30 7.16 27.06
CA ARG A 246 22.13 5.74 26.73
C ARG A 246 22.35 4.87 27.97
N ASP A 247 23.35 5.20 28.78
CA ASP A 247 23.68 4.43 29.98
C ASP A 247 22.58 4.52 31.07
N ALA A 248 21.81 5.62 31.11
CA ALA A 248 20.71 5.80 32.06
C ALA A 248 19.40 5.08 31.68
N ILE A 249 19.26 4.56 30.44
CA ILE A 249 18.08 3.79 29.98
C ILE A 249 18.41 2.28 29.89
N GLU A 250 19.68 1.88 29.91
CA GLU A 250 20.15 0.49 29.78
C GLU A 250 20.35 -0.27 31.10
N ALA A 251 20.12 0.32 32.26
CA ALA A 251 20.32 -0.33 33.57
C ALA A 251 19.23 -1.36 33.99
N ASP A 252 18.62 -2.09 33.04
CA ASP A 252 17.68 -3.18 33.33
C ASP A 252 18.23 -4.46 32.71
N LYS A 253 18.75 -5.37 33.54
CA LYS A 253 19.49 -6.59 33.14
C LYS A 253 18.60 -7.57 32.35
N ARG A 254 18.46 -7.35 31.05
CA ARG A 254 17.46 -8.03 30.19
C ARG A 254 18.02 -9.05 29.21
N TYR A 255 19.31 -9.35 29.23
CA TYR A 255 19.93 -10.30 28.31
C TYR A 255 20.58 -11.47 29.04
N VAL A 256 20.50 -12.65 28.44
CA VAL A 256 21.15 -13.89 28.90
C VAL A 256 21.70 -14.67 27.70
N ILE A 257 22.64 -15.57 27.96
CA ILE A 257 23.09 -16.56 26.99
C ILE A 257 22.36 -17.87 27.32
N ASN A 258 21.52 -18.36 26.41
CA ASN A 258 20.92 -19.67 26.51
C ASN A 258 21.98 -20.72 26.15
N LEU A 259 22.42 -21.51 27.12
CA LEU A 259 23.50 -22.50 26.99
C LEU A 259 23.00 -23.82 26.38
N ALA A 260 21.80 -24.28 26.78
CA ALA A 260 21.22 -25.53 26.28
C ALA A 260 19.69 -25.48 26.34
N ALA A 261 19.01 -26.23 25.46
CA ALA A 261 17.57 -26.44 25.48
C ALA A 261 17.25 -27.94 25.31
N SER A 262 16.36 -28.49 26.14
CA SER A 262 16.04 -29.93 26.15
C SER A 262 14.58 -30.16 26.51
N THR A 263 13.94 -31.19 25.95
CA THR A 263 12.61 -31.66 26.37
C THR A 263 12.66 -32.62 27.57
N LYS A 264 13.87 -32.97 28.03
CA LYS A 264 14.14 -33.72 29.27
C LYS A 264 14.74 -32.80 30.34
N PRO A 265 14.46 -33.00 31.63
CA PRO A 265 15.02 -32.20 32.72
C PRO A 265 16.54 -32.11 32.65
N LEU A 266 17.08 -30.89 32.73
CA LEU A 266 18.52 -30.65 32.80
C LEU A 266 18.95 -30.67 34.29
N PRO A 267 20.02 -31.40 34.66
CA PRO A 267 20.48 -31.44 36.05
C PRO A 267 20.98 -30.06 36.50
N THR A 268 20.39 -29.52 37.57
CA THR A 268 20.71 -28.18 38.10
C THR A 268 21.95 -28.13 38.99
N THR A 269 22.56 -29.27 39.32
CA THR A 269 23.55 -29.37 40.41
C THR A 269 25.01 -29.55 39.99
N THR A 270 25.34 -29.52 38.70
CA THR A 270 26.73 -29.50 38.24
C THR A 270 26.82 -28.79 36.89
N VAL A 271 26.75 -27.46 36.91
CA VAL A 271 27.37 -26.66 35.86
C VAL A 271 28.83 -26.51 36.28
N PRO A 272 29.80 -27.22 35.67
CA PRO A 272 31.21 -27.06 36.01
C PRO A 272 31.60 -25.61 35.74
N GLU A 273 32.46 -25.02 36.59
CA GLU A 273 33.00 -23.66 36.46
C GLU A 273 33.33 -23.32 35.01
N LEU A 274 32.39 -22.62 34.38
CA LEU A 274 32.48 -22.23 32.99
C LEU A 274 32.58 -20.72 32.98
N VAL A 275 33.72 -20.27 32.47
CA VAL A 275 34.21 -18.90 32.38
C VAL A 275 34.94 -18.44 33.66
N SER A 276 36.27 -18.57 33.63
CA SER A 276 37.25 -17.92 34.51
C SER A 276 37.27 -16.38 34.37
N VAL A 277 36.10 -15.78 34.16
CA VAL A 277 35.89 -14.34 34.11
C VAL A 277 34.67 -14.08 35.00
N ARG A 278 34.92 -13.68 36.26
CA ARG A 278 33.99 -13.04 37.21
C ARG A 278 32.48 -13.36 37.08
N SER A 279 31.96 -14.13 38.06
CA SER A 279 30.62 -13.98 38.64
C SER A 279 29.42 -13.81 37.68
N VAL A 280 29.22 -14.77 36.74
CA VAL A 280 27.99 -14.89 35.93
C VAL A 280 27.03 -15.89 36.58
N HIS A 281 25.78 -15.49 36.82
CA HIS A 281 24.76 -16.34 37.44
C HIS A 281 24.20 -17.33 36.41
N THR A 282 24.23 -18.63 36.73
CA THR A 282 23.65 -19.68 35.89
C THR A 282 22.40 -20.25 36.54
N TYR A 283 21.36 -20.46 35.75
CA TYR A 283 20.08 -20.96 36.24
C TYR A 283 19.35 -21.74 35.15
N ALA A 284 18.41 -22.58 35.56
CA ALA A 284 17.53 -23.31 34.64
C ALA A 284 16.12 -22.72 34.66
N THR A 285 15.44 -22.74 33.51
CA THR A 285 14.03 -22.35 33.37
C THR A 285 13.24 -23.45 32.69
N GLU A 286 11.97 -23.57 33.03
CA GLU A 286 11.01 -24.47 32.39
C GLU A 286 9.92 -23.66 31.70
N THR A 287 9.56 -24.03 30.47
CA THR A 287 8.44 -23.40 29.77
C THR A 287 7.65 -24.44 28.98
N GLU A 288 6.35 -24.20 28.82
CA GLU A 288 5.47 -25.04 28.00
C GLU A 288 5.27 -24.36 26.63
N ARG A 289 5.58 -25.07 25.54
CA ARG A 289 5.48 -24.54 24.18
C ARG A 289 4.86 -25.58 23.26
N ARG A 290 3.71 -25.25 22.66
CA ARG A 290 2.95 -26.14 21.75
C ARG A 290 2.63 -27.51 22.36
N GLY A 291 2.39 -27.57 23.67
CA GLY A 291 2.05 -28.81 24.39
C GLY A 291 3.25 -29.61 24.91
N ASP A 292 4.48 -29.24 24.55
CA ASP A 292 5.70 -29.86 25.06
C ASP A 292 6.39 -29.00 26.12
N ARG A 293 6.96 -29.65 27.13
CA ARG A 293 7.71 -29.02 28.22
C ARG A 293 9.19 -28.94 27.88
N TRP A 294 9.74 -27.72 27.92
CA TRP A 294 11.12 -27.43 27.57
C TRP A 294 11.90 -26.88 28.76
N TYR A 295 13.10 -27.42 28.97
CA TYR A 295 14.09 -27.02 29.96
C TYR A 295 15.23 -26.26 29.29
N PHE A 296 15.57 -25.09 29.83
CA PHE A 296 16.66 -24.25 29.31
C PHE A 296 17.69 -23.98 30.39
N LEU A 297 18.96 -24.19 30.08
CA LEU A 297 20.09 -23.74 30.90
C LEU A 297 20.54 -22.37 30.41
N ARG A 298 20.67 -21.39 31.31
CA ARG A 298 20.97 -19.98 30.97
C ARG A 298 22.14 -19.45 31.79
N ALA A 299 22.87 -18.49 31.23
CA ALA A 299 23.93 -17.73 31.88
C ALA A 299 23.67 -16.22 31.73
N GLY A 300 23.68 -15.48 32.83
CA GLY A 300 23.35 -14.05 32.83
C GLY A 300 23.48 -13.42 34.21
N PHE A 301 22.99 -12.20 34.43
CA PHE A 301 22.27 -11.33 33.49
C PHE A 301 23.15 -10.19 32.99
N PHE A 302 23.06 -9.90 31.70
CA PHE A 302 23.80 -8.83 31.04
C PHE A 302 22.92 -7.59 30.86
N ALA A 303 23.50 -6.42 31.09
CA ALA A 303 22.80 -5.15 30.94
C ALA A 303 22.55 -4.85 29.45
N THR A 304 23.51 -5.18 28.60
CA THR A 304 23.44 -4.95 27.15
C THR A 304 23.59 -6.24 26.36
N ARG A 305 23.04 -6.26 25.14
CA ARG A 305 23.22 -7.37 24.20
C ARG A 305 24.70 -7.56 23.83
N ALA A 306 25.44 -6.46 23.68
CA ALA A 306 26.86 -6.47 23.32
C ALA A 306 27.72 -7.16 24.40
N GLU A 307 27.38 -6.97 25.68
CA GLU A 307 28.06 -7.63 26.81
C GLU A 307 27.85 -9.17 26.77
N ALA A 308 26.63 -9.62 26.46
CA ALA A 308 26.33 -11.04 26.29
C ALA A 308 27.01 -11.64 25.04
N GLU A 309 27.03 -10.90 23.92
CA GLU A 309 27.66 -11.33 22.68
C GLU A 309 29.19 -11.41 22.79
N ALA A 310 29.82 -10.54 23.59
CA ALA A 310 31.27 -10.58 23.82
C ALA A 310 31.74 -11.89 24.51
N LEU A 311 30.86 -12.54 25.27
CA LEU A 311 31.15 -13.82 25.94
C LEU A 311 30.78 -15.05 25.09
N LEU A 312 29.94 -14.88 24.08
CA LEU A 312 29.41 -15.96 23.26
C LEU A 312 30.52 -16.83 22.60
N PRO A 313 31.62 -16.28 22.04
CA PRO A 313 32.68 -17.10 21.45
C PRO A 313 33.37 -18.04 22.44
N LYS A 314 33.45 -17.67 23.73
CA LYS A 314 34.02 -18.52 24.78
C LYS A 314 33.04 -19.60 25.22
N VAL A 315 31.75 -19.26 25.27
CA VAL A 315 30.68 -20.19 25.64
C VAL A 315 30.46 -21.26 24.56
N LEU A 316 30.55 -20.89 23.29
CA LEU A 316 30.39 -21.79 22.14
C LEU A 316 31.40 -22.95 22.12
N GLN A 317 32.54 -22.83 22.82
CA GLN A 317 33.53 -23.92 22.92
C GLN A 317 33.00 -25.14 23.68
N ASN A 318 32.10 -24.92 24.64
CA ASN A 318 31.54 -25.97 25.51
C ASN A 318 30.03 -26.16 25.31
N TYR A 319 29.35 -25.17 24.72
CA TYR A 319 27.92 -25.16 24.43
C TYR A 319 27.68 -24.72 22.98
N PRO A 320 27.75 -25.63 21.99
CA PRO A 320 27.71 -25.28 20.58
C PRO A 320 26.39 -24.62 20.13
N ASP A 321 25.30 -24.84 20.86
CA ASP A 321 23.98 -24.24 20.58
C ASP A 321 23.73 -22.94 21.37
N ALA A 322 24.77 -22.36 21.97
CA ALA A 322 24.61 -21.18 22.80
C ALA A 322 24.17 -19.97 21.97
N ARG A 323 23.21 -19.18 22.50
CA ARG A 323 22.72 -17.97 21.84
C ARG A 323 22.25 -16.90 22.82
N VAL A 324 22.45 -15.63 22.46
CA VAL A 324 21.98 -14.50 23.25
C VAL A 324 20.47 -14.32 23.07
N MET A 325 19.76 -14.24 24.19
CA MET A 325 18.31 -14.08 24.27
C MET A 325 17.95 -12.89 25.15
N LYS A 326 16.84 -12.22 24.83
CA LYS A 326 16.24 -11.21 25.70
C LYS A 326 15.23 -11.88 26.63
N ILE A 327 15.26 -11.52 27.91
CA ILE A 327 14.39 -12.10 28.94
C ILE A 327 13.37 -11.07 29.45
N THR A 328 12.32 -11.56 30.09
CA THR A 328 11.29 -10.71 30.72
C THR A 328 11.72 -10.29 32.12
N ARG A 329 11.10 -9.21 32.65
CA ARG A 329 11.29 -8.80 34.06
C ARG A 329 10.83 -9.87 35.06
N TYR A 330 9.82 -10.66 34.68
CA TYR A 330 9.32 -11.78 35.46
C TYR A 330 10.37 -12.89 35.59
N GLU A 331 11.05 -13.22 34.49
CA GLU A 331 12.14 -14.20 34.49
C GLU A 331 13.36 -13.70 35.29
N LEU A 332 13.71 -12.41 35.15
CA LEU A 332 14.77 -11.78 35.95
C LEU A 332 14.46 -11.86 37.45
N ALA A 333 13.21 -11.61 37.86
CA ALA A 333 12.80 -11.71 39.26
C ALA A 333 12.85 -13.15 39.80
N GLN A 334 12.39 -14.13 39.02
CA GLN A 334 12.45 -15.56 39.40
C GLN A 334 13.89 -16.05 39.61
N ALA A 335 14.82 -15.63 38.75
CA ALA A 335 16.19 -16.14 38.77
C ALA A 335 17.17 -15.30 39.61
N THR A 336 16.83 -14.09 40.06
CA THR A 336 17.67 -13.32 41.00
C THR A 336 17.24 -13.45 42.46
N GLY A 337 16.16 -14.18 42.76
CA GLY A 337 15.65 -14.35 44.12
C GLY A 337 15.05 -13.07 44.72
N VAL A 338 14.63 -12.10 43.91
CA VAL A 338 13.80 -10.99 44.39
C VAL A 338 12.40 -11.56 44.64
N GLU A 339 12.15 -11.83 45.91
CA GLU A 339 11.06 -12.64 46.45
C GLU A 339 9.67 -12.05 46.19
N GLN A 340 8.96 -12.64 45.23
CA GLN A 340 7.57 -13.09 45.44
C GLN A 340 7.50 -14.50 44.85
N ALA A 341 7.78 -15.50 45.68
CA ALA A 341 7.70 -16.90 45.30
C ALA A 341 6.47 -17.56 45.96
N PRO A 342 5.67 -18.34 45.20
CA PRO A 342 4.66 -19.22 45.74
C PRO A 342 5.32 -20.39 46.48
N ALA A 343 4.75 -20.74 47.63
CA ALA A 343 5.26 -21.77 48.53
C ALA A 343 5.16 -23.19 47.94
N LYS A 344 6.28 -23.92 47.94
CA LYS A 344 6.33 -25.38 48.02
C LYS A 344 7.29 -25.78 49.14
N THR A 345 6.72 -26.38 50.17
CA THR A 345 7.37 -26.88 51.38
C THR A 345 8.08 -28.20 51.09
N THR A 346 9.35 -28.31 51.46
CA THR A 346 10.04 -29.58 51.71
C THR A 346 10.01 -29.89 53.21
N ALA A 347 9.53 -31.08 53.58
CA ALA A 347 9.82 -31.74 54.85
C ALA A 347 11.34 -32.07 54.93
N SER A 348 12.03 -32.29 56.05
CA SER A 348 11.74 -32.53 57.47
C SER A 348 13.06 -32.23 58.26
N PRO A 349 13.07 -32.07 59.60
CA PRO A 349 13.24 -33.25 60.45
C PRO A 349 12.36 -33.26 61.72
N ALA A 350 12.20 -34.47 62.25
CA ALA A 350 11.30 -34.86 63.33
C ALA A 350 11.65 -34.30 64.72
N THR A 351 10.60 -33.98 65.49
CA THR A 351 10.54 -34.28 66.93
C THR A 351 9.09 -34.62 67.34
N LYS A 352 8.95 -35.69 68.12
CA LYS A 352 7.71 -36.26 68.66
C LYS A 352 7.00 -35.32 69.65
N ASN A 353 5.67 -35.31 69.57
CA ASN A 353 4.65 -35.01 70.59
C ASN A 353 4.90 -33.85 71.58
N GLY A 354 4.09 -32.79 71.45
CA GLY A 354 3.82 -31.87 72.56
C GLY A 354 3.04 -30.62 72.18
N ASN A 355 1.71 -30.69 72.32
CA ASN A 355 0.70 -29.60 72.36
C ASN A 355 0.01 -29.14 71.06
N ARG A 356 -1.14 -29.79 70.76
CA ARG A 356 -2.18 -29.39 69.79
C ARG A 356 -2.74 -27.99 70.08
N SER A 357 -2.92 -27.68 71.37
CA SER A 357 -3.26 -26.34 71.85
C SER A 357 -2.17 -25.33 71.51
N ALA A 358 -0.89 -25.71 71.53
CA ALA A 358 0.20 -24.81 71.16
C ALA A 358 0.19 -24.49 69.66
N LEU A 359 -0.17 -25.44 68.78
CA LEU A 359 -0.32 -25.15 67.34
C LEU A 359 -1.47 -24.18 67.07
N LEU A 360 -2.62 -24.35 67.73
CA LEU A 360 -3.74 -23.40 67.64
C LEU A 360 -3.37 -22.01 68.20
N GLU A 361 -2.68 -21.93 69.34
CA GLU A 361 -2.25 -20.65 69.91
C GLU A 361 -1.23 -19.93 69.01
N VAL A 362 -0.27 -20.68 68.43
CA VAL A 362 0.69 -20.10 67.47
C VAL A 362 -0.01 -19.67 66.18
N ALA A 363 -1.03 -20.41 65.73
CA ALA A 363 -1.84 -20.02 64.58
C ALA A 363 -2.65 -18.74 64.86
N ARG A 364 -3.24 -18.61 66.07
CA ARG A 364 -3.95 -17.39 66.49
C ARG A 364 -3.01 -16.20 66.62
N LEU A 365 -1.81 -16.38 67.15
CA LEU A 365 -0.79 -15.34 67.18
C LEU A 365 -0.42 -14.88 65.76
N ALA A 366 -0.24 -15.81 64.82
CA ALA A 366 0.02 -15.47 63.41
C ALA A 366 -1.16 -14.71 62.77
N MET A 367 -2.41 -15.03 63.13
CA MET A 367 -3.59 -14.25 62.71
C MET A 367 -3.60 -12.82 63.27
N VAL A 368 -3.19 -12.63 64.52
CA VAL A 368 -3.10 -11.31 65.18
C VAL A 368 -1.95 -10.48 64.58
N GLU A 369 -0.83 -11.11 64.27
CA GLU A 369 0.34 -10.49 63.64
C GLU A 369 0.13 -10.15 62.15
N GLY A 370 -1.02 -10.53 61.57
CA GLY A 370 -1.33 -10.32 60.15
C GLY A 370 -0.58 -11.26 59.20
N ASN A 371 0.11 -12.28 59.73
CA ASN A 371 0.82 -13.27 58.95
C ASN A 371 -0.12 -14.42 58.55
N TYR A 372 -1.05 -14.11 57.65
CA TYR A 372 -2.13 -15.03 57.28
C TYR A 372 -1.65 -16.28 56.54
N ASP A 373 -0.54 -16.21 55.80
CA ASP A 373 0.04 -17.38 55.13
C ASP A 373 0.59 -18.41 56.12
N GLN A 374 1.25 -17.93 57.18
CA GLN A 374 1.69 -18.80 58.27
C GLN A 374 0.50 -19.37 59.05
N ALA A 375 -0.54 -18.57 59.30
CA ALA A 375 -1.76 -19.02 59.99
C ALA A 375 -2.47 -20.13 59.21
N VAL A 376 -2.63 -20.01 57.89
CA VAL A 376 -3.23 -21.05 57.03
C VAL A 376 -2.49 -22.38 57.15
N LEU A 377 -1.16 -22.37 57.07
CA LEU A 377 -0.34 -23.58 57.18
C LEU A 377 -0.46 -24.24 58.57
N LEU A 378 -0.55 -23.43 59.62
CA LEU A 378 -0.67 -23.92 61.00
C LEU A 378 -2.08 -24.48 61.28
N TYR A 379 -3.14 -23.84 60.80
CA TYR A 379 -4.50 -24.37 60.90
C TYR A 379 -4.67 -25.66 60.11
N GLN A 380 -4.10 -25.76 58.92
CA GLN A 380 -4.15 -26.99 58.12
C GLN A 380 -3.44 -28.15 58.83
N LYS A 381 -2.26 -27.89 59.42
CA LYS A 381 -1.57 -28.88 60.27
C LYS A 381 -2.37 -29.27 61.52
N ALA A 382 -3.11 -28.33 62.12
CA ALA A 382 -3.95 -28.61 63.28
C ALA A 382 -5.19 -29.45 62.95
N ILE A 383 -5.66 -29.42 61.70
CA ILE A 383 -6.79 -30.24 61.21
C ILE A 383 -6.36 -31.68 60.90
N ASP A 384 -5.13 -31.87 60.39
CA ASP A 384 -4.61 -33.17 59.97
C ASP A 384 -4.23 -34.12 61.15
N GLU A 385 -4.35 -33.69 62.41
CA GLU A 385 -4.07 -34.51 63.61
C GLU A 385 -5.34 -34.97 64.35
N ASP A 386 -5.35 -36.21 64.84
CA ASP A 386 -6.53 -37.03 65.26
C ASP A 386 -7.24 -36.57 66.57
N ASP A 387 -7.81 -35.34 66.58
CA ASP A 387 -8.70 -34.82 67.63
C ASP A 387 -9.84 -33.96 67.05
N ALA A 388 -11.08 -34.45 67.18
CA ALA A 388 -12.27 -33.87 66.54
C ALA A 388 -12.67 -32.47 67.08
N ALA A 389 -12.35 -32.13 68.33
CA ALA A 389 -12.71 -30.82 68.90
C ALA A 389 -11.78 -29.70 68.40
N THR A 390 -10.48 -29.98 68.36
CA THR A 390 -9.43 -29.08 67.85
C THR A 390 -9.56 -28.88 66.34
N ALA A 391 -9.89 -29.94 65.60
CA ALA A 391 -10.10 -29.89 64.15
C ALA A 391 -11.31 -29.02 63.75
N ARG A 392 -12.39 -29.04 64.55
CA ARG A 392 -13.56 -28.17 64.33
C ARG A 392 -13.18 -26.69 64.43
N GLU A 393 -12.54 -26.28 65.52
CA GLU A 393 -12.13 -24.89 65.69
C GLU A 393 -11.10 -24.44 64.64
N ALA A 394 -10.12 -25.28 64.32
CA ALA A 394 -9.12 -24.99 63.30
C ALA A 394 -9.73 -24.83 61.90
N GLN A 395 -10.78 -25.57 61.56
CA GLN A 395 -11.48 -25.47 60.28
C GLN A 395 -12.27 -24.15 60.13
N GLU A 396 -12.90 -23.65 61.21
CA GLU A 396 -13.53 -22.30 61.21
C GLU A 396 -12.47 -21.22 60.96
N LEU A 397 -11.36 -21.31 61.70
CA LEU A 397 -10.29 -20.32 61.65
C LEU A 397 -9.46 -20.37 60.35
N LEU A 398 -9.37 -21.52 59.70
CA LEU A 398 -8.79 -21.66 58.37
C LEU A 398 -9.58 -20.84 57.33
N GLY A 399 -10.91 -20.95 57.33
CA GLY A 399 -11.77 -20.12 56.49
C GLY A 399 -11.58 -18.62 56.76
N LEU A 400 -11.45 -18.24 58.03
CA LEU A 400 -11.16 -16.86 58.44
C LEU A 400 -9.77 -16.38 57.99
N ALA A 401 -8.75 -17.23 58.07
CA ALA A 401 -7.41 -16.91 57.63
C ALA A 401 -7.38 -16.62 56.12
N HIS A 402 -8.06 -17.43 55.31
CA HIS A 402 -8.23 -17.18 53.87
C HIS A 402 -9.00 -15.87 53.61
N GLU A 403 -10.05 -15.59 54.37
CA GLU A 403 -10.83 -14.35 54.24
C GLU A 403 -9.97 -13.11 54.54
N ARG A 404 -9.19 -13.14 55.63
CA ARG A 404 -8.29 -12.04 56.05
C ARG A 404 -7.09 -11.87 55.12
N ARG A 405 -6.63 -12.95 54.49
CA ARG A 405 -5.62 -12.92 53.43
C ARG A 405 -6.13 -12.29 52.12
N GLY A 406 -7.45 -12.09 51.98
CA GLY A 406 -8.07 -11.59 50.75
C GLY A 406 -8.38 -12.68 49.71
N ASP A 407 -8.23 -13.96 50.08
CA ASP A 407 -8.52 -15.10 49.22
C ASP A 407 -9.97 -15.57 49.41
N MET A 408 -10.89 -14.72 48.97
CA MET A 408 -12.35 -14.91 49.17
C MET A 408 -12.90 -16.18 48.51
N VAL A 409 -12.25 -16.69 47.47
CA VAL A 409 -12.67 -17.90 46.76
C VAL A 409 -12.38 -19.14 47.61
N THR A 410 -11.16 -19.22 48.17
CA THR A 410 -10.78 -20.32 49.06
C THR A 410 -11.51 -20.21 50.39
N ALA A 411 -11.64 -19.00 50.96
CA ALA A 411 -12.41 -18.77 52.19
C ALA A 411 -13.85 -19.29 52.10
N ARG A 412 -14.53 -18.98 50.98
CA ARG A 412 -15.88 -19.49 50.70
C ARG A 412 -15.93 -21.01 50.69
N LYS A 413 -14.96 -21.65 50.04
CA LYS A 413 -14.87 -23.11 49.95
C LYS A 413 -14.66 -23.75 51.33
N GLU A 414 -13.76 -23.19 52.13
CA GLU A 414 -13.49 -23.67 53.49
C GLU A 414 -14.68 -23.45 54.43
N TYR A 415 -15.42 -22.34 54.28
CA TYR A 415 -16.66 -22.10 55.02
C TYR A 415 -17.80 -23.04 54.60
N GLN A 416 -17.95 -23.33 53.30
CA GLN A 416 -18.88 -24.36 52.83
C GLN A 416 -18.50 -25.73 53.41
N ARG A 417 -17.21 -26.07 53.39
CA ARG A 417 -16.69 -27.32 53.93
C ARG A 417 -16.93 -27.43 55.44
N PHE A 418 -16.74 -26.34 56.17
CA PHE A 418 -17.05 -26.27 57.59
C PHE A 418 -18.54 -26.55 57.86
N LEU A 419 -19.45 -25.94 57.10
CA LEU A 419 -20.89 -26.13 57.26
C LEU A 419 -21.39 -27.52 56.83
N GLU A 420 -20.69 -28.17 55.89
CA GLU A 420 -20.93 -29.58 55.53
C GLU A 420 -20.57 -30.53 56.68
N LEU A 421 -19.47 -30.26 57.38
CA LEU A 421 -18.96 -31.10 58.46
C LEU A 421 -19.62 -30.80 59.82
N TYR A 422 -19.97 -29.52 60.05
CA TYR A 422 -20.52 -29.01 61.31
C TYR A 422 -21.75 -28.13 61.00
N PRO A 423 -22.90 -28.75 60.70
CA PRO A 423 -24.10 -28.03 60.27
C PRO A 423 -24.80 -27.28 61.41
N GLU A 424 -24.52 -27.59 62.67
CA GLU A 424 -25.17 -26.98 63.85
C GLU A 424 -24.15 -26.53 64.90
N GLY A 425 -24.39 -25.39 65.52
CA GLY A 425 -23.51 -24.77 66.52
C GLY A 425 -23.41 -23.25 66.37
N GLU A 426 -22.88 -22.59 67.40
CA GLU A 426 -22.65 -21.13 67.39
C GLU A 426 -21.62 -20.70 66.33
N ASP A 427 -20.58 -21.52 66.15
CA ASP A 427 -19.57 -21.43 65.09
C ASP A 427 -20.16 -21.58 63.69
N ALA A 428 -21.08 -22.54 63.49
CA ALA A 428 -21.80 -22.71 62.22
C ALA A 428 -22.60 -21.45 61.85
N GLU A 429 -23.23 -20.79 62.83
CA GLU A 429 -23.97 -19.56 62.56
C GLU A 429 -23.05 -18.39 62.17
N ARG A 430 -21.90 -18.25 62.84
CA ARG A 430 -20.87 -17.27 62.44
C ARG A 430 -20.35 -17.52 61.03
N VAL A 431 -20.09 -18.78 60.68
CA VAL A 431 -19.63 -19.16 59.33
C VAL A 431 -20.69 -18.89 58.26
N ARG A 432 -21.98 -19.12 58.54
CA ARG A 432 -23.07 -18.72 57.64
C ARG A 432 -23.11 -17.22 57.40
N GLN A 433 -22.99 -16.41 58.46
CA GLN A 433 -23.00 -14.96 58.33
C GLN A 433 -21.83 -14.44 57.49
N ARG A 434 -20.62 -15.02 57.66
CA ARG A 434 -19.45 -14.67 56.84
C ARG A 434 -19.61 -15.12 55.38
N LEU A 435 -20.18 -16.31 55.15
CA LEU A 435 -20.47 -16.80 53.82
C LEU A 435 -21.47 -15.89 53.08
N ILE A 436 -22.51 -15.41 53.77
CA ILE A 436 -23.47 -14.43 53.24
C ILE A 436 -22.79 -13.11 52.89
N ALA A 437 -21.87 -12.60 53.72
CA ALA A 437 -21.12 -11.37 53.45
C ALA A 437 -20.21 -11.51 52.20
N ILE A 438 -19.56 -12.65 52.03
CA ILE A 438 -18.75 -12.97 50.83
C ILE A 438 -19.62 -13.05 49.57
N ASP A 439 -20.79 -13.68 49.65
CA ASP A 439 -21.69 -13.82 48.50
C ASP A 439 -22.38 -12.49 48.13
N THR A 440 -22.71 -11.65 49.12
CA THR A 440 -23.32 -10.33 48.92
C THR A 440 -22.35 -9.32 48.30
N SER A 441 -21.13 -9.21 48.84
CA SER A 441 -20.09 -8.31 48.28
C SER A 441 -19.75 -8.63 46.82
N ARG A 442 -19.82 -9.90 46.43
CA ARG A 442 -19.61 -10.34 45.05
C ARG A 442 -20.79 -10.01 44.14
N ALA A 443 -22.02 -10.00 44.65
CA ALA A 443 -23.20 -9.58 43.91
C ALA A 443 -23.14 -8.08 43.58
N ASP A 444 -22.72 -7.26 44.56
CA ASP A 444 -22.55 -5.81 44.39
C ASP A 444 -21.41 -5.46 43.41
N LEU A 445 -20.30 -6.22 43.44
CA LEU A 445 -19.23 -6.15 42.43
C LEU A 445 -19.75 -6.50 41.02
N LYS A 446 -20.60 -7.52 40.87
CA LYS A 446 -21.19 -7.86 39.57
C LYS A 446 -22.18 -6.81 39.08
N ALA A 447 -22.94 -6.16 39.97
CA ALA A 447 -23.86 -5.09 39.64
C ALA A 447 -23.11 -3.82 39.19
N SER A 448 -22.11 -3.39 39.95
CA SER A 448 -21.25 -2.25 39.60
C SER A 448 -20.43 -2.50 38.32
N LEU A 449 -19.97 -3.73 38.06
CA LEU A 449 -19.33 -4.11 36.79
C LEU A 449 -20.30 -4.12 35.60
N ARG A 450 -21.62 -4.30 35.81
CA ARG A 450 -22.65 -4.19 34.75
C ARG A 450 -22.99 -2.73 34.46
N GLU A 451 -23.09 -1.87 35.47
CA GLU A 451 -23.26 -0.42 35.27
C GLU A 451 -22.03 0.23 34.63
N ALA A 452 -20.81 -0.16 35.05
CA ALA A 452 -19.57 0.32 34.44
C ALA A 452 -19.38 -0.14 32.98
N LYS A 453 -20.13 -1.15 32.51
CA LYS A 453 -20.01 -1.73 31.16
C LYS A 453 -20.79 -1.00 30.06
N LYS A 454 -21.60 0.00 30.39
CA LYS A 454 -22.35 0.81 29.39
C LYS A 454 -21.74 2.20 29.19
N ARG A 455 -20.41 2.32 29.30
CA ARG A 455 -19.67 3.48 28.80
C ARG A 455 -19.30 3.15 27.37
N GLU A 456 -20.06 3.67 26.39
CA GLU A 456 -19.73 3.49 24.98
C GLU A 456 -18.28 3.90 24.74
N ALA A 457 -17.51 3.01 24.11
CA ALA A 457 -16.14 3.33 23.74
C ALA A 457 -16.15 4.62 22.90
N PRO A 458 -15.21 5.55 23.14
CA PRO A 458 -15.17 6.79 22.38
C PRO A 458 -15.05 6.47 20.88
N ALA A 459 -15.74 7.25 20.05
CA ALA A 459 -15.69 7.09 18.61
C ALA A 459 -14.23 7.12 18.12
N GLN A 460 -13.84 6.11 17.33
CA GLN A 460 -12.53 6.03 16.71
C GLN A 460 -12.60 6.63 15.32
N TYR A 461 -11.74 7.61 15.06
CA TYR A 461 -11.61 8.27 13.77
C TYR A 461 -10.29 7.87 13.13
N LEU A 462 -10.32 7.59 11.84
CA LEU A 462 -9.14 7.30 11.04
C LEU A 462 -9.28 8.01 9.69
N LEU A 463 -8.26 8.75 9.28
CA LEU A 463 -8.22 9.41 7.98
C LEU A 463 -6.90 9.05 7.32
N TYR A 464 -6.96 8.40 6.17
CA TYR A 464 -5.78 7.96 5.45
C TYR A 464 -6.01 8.01 3.96
N GLY A 465 -4.92 8.01 3.19
CA GLY A 465 -5.00 8.14 1.75
C GLY A 465 -3.65 8.47 1.13
N SER A 466 -3.71 8.94 -0.12
CA SER A 466 -2.54 9.38 -0.84
C SER A 466 -2.84 10.51 -1.82
N PHE A 467 -1.81 11.30 -2.07
CA PHE A 467 -1.74 12.26 -3.16
C PHE A 467 -0.56 11.88 -4.04
N SER A 468 -0.75 11.82 -5.35
CA SER A 468 0.38 11.61 -6.27
C SER A 468 0.27 12.44 -7.52
N ALA A 469 1.40 12.74 -8.12
CA ALA A 469 1.50 13.45 -9.38
C ALA A 469 2.48 12.70 -10.28
N ILE A 470 2.10 12.47 -11.54
CA ILE A 470 2.88 11.75 -12.54
C ILE A 470 2.94 12.60 -13.79
N TYR A 471 4.14 13.05 -14.14
CA TYR A 471 4.42 13.58 -15.46
C TYR A 471 4.86 12.44 -16.38
N ARG A 472 4.29 12.38 -17.59
CA ARG A 472 4.66 11.40 -18.61
C ARG A 472 4.83 12.09 -19.96
N ARG A 473 5.93 11.77 -20.65
CA ARG A 473 6.19 12.15 -22.03
C ARG A 473 6.55 10.91 -22.85
N ASP A 474 5.81 10.71 -23.93
CA ASP A 474 6.02 9.64 -24.90
C ASP A 474 6.26 10.27 -26.27
N ALA A 475 7.21 9.73 -27.02
CA ALA A 475 7.55 10.21 -28.35
C ALA A 475 7.97 9.07 -29.27
N ASP A 476 7.57 9.18 -30.52
CA ASP A 476 7.77 8.21 -31.57
C ASP A 476 8.63 8.85 -32.68
N ILE A 477 9.65 8.12 -33.12
CA ILE A 477 10.57 8.52 -34.18
C ILE A 477 10.37 7.56 -35.35
N SER A 478 10.03 8.12 -36.52
CA SER A 478 9.91 7.37 -37.77
C SER A 478 10.52 8.15 -38.93
N ASP A 479 10.94 7.45 -39.97
CA ASP A 479 11.52 8.08 -41.16
C ASP A 479 10.52 8.98 -41.90
N GLU A 480 9.22 8.67 -41.80
CA GLU A 480 8.16 9.42 -42.48
C GLU A 480 7.75 10.70 -41.73
N ASN A 481 7.66 10.64 -40.39
CA ASN A 481 7.07 11.71 -39.59
C ASN A 481 8.07 12.44 -38.68
N GLY A 482 9.33 11.98 -38.60
CA GLY A 482 10.33 12.52 -37.67
C GLY A 482 9.96 12.22 -36.21
N ASP A 483 10.36 13.10 -35.29
CA ASP A 483 10.04 13.03 -33.86
C ASP A 483 8.64 13.59 -33.60
N VAL A 484 7.71 12.71 -33.21
CA VAL A 484 6.31 13.02 -32.89
C VAL A 484 6.08 12.76 -31.41
N VAL A 485 5.76 13.81 -30.66
CA VAL A 485 5.38 13.67 -29.24
C VAL A 485 3.92 13.23 -29.17
N SER A 486 3.70 11.95 -28.85
CA SER A 486 2.37 11.34 -28.76
C SER A 486 1.71 11.58 -27.38
N GLN A 487 2.50 11.88 -26.36
CA GLN A 487 1.98 12.28 -25.04
C GLN A 487 2.91 13.28 -24.35
N SER A 488 2.34 14.31 -23.73
CA SER A 488 3.00 15.11 -22.70
C SER A 488 1.95 15.60 -21.71
N ALA A 489 1.88 15.00 -20.52
CA ALA A 489 0.82 15.32 -19.57
C ALA A 489 1.26 15.15 -18.11
N LEU A 490 0.69 15.97 -17.22
CA LEU A 490 0.78 15.83 -15.78
C LEU A 490 -0.56 15.32 -15.24
N THR A 491 -0.56 14.12 -14.65
CA THR A 491 -1.74 13.58 -13.98
C THR A 491 -1.57 13.62 -12.48
N THR A 492 -2.51 14.25 -11.80
CA THR A 492 -2.59 14.32 -10.34
C THR A 492 -3.69 13.41 -9.84
N TYR A 493 -3.40 12.56 -8.87
CA TYR A 493 -4.32 11.61 -8.26
C TYR A 493 -4.56 11.96 -6.80
N PHE A 494 -5.79 11.73 -6.37
CA PHE A 494 -6.22 11.88 -4.99
C PHE A 494 -7.00 10.63 -4.58
N ASP A 495 -6.58 9.99 -3.49
CA ASP A 495 -7.33 8.92 -2.80
C ASP A 495 -7.41 9.29 -1.31
N ALA A 496 -8.62 9.33 -0.77
CA ALA A 496 -8.84 9.56 0.65
C ALA A 496 -9.96 8.67 1.19
N THR A 497 -9.71 8.11 2.37
CA THR A 497 -10.67 7.34 3.14
C THR A 497 -10.77 7.89 4.56
N GLY A 498 -11.97 8.35 4.92
CA GLY A 498 -12.33 8.67 6.30
C GLY A 498 -13.15 7.54 6.89
N ARG A 499 -12.79 7.05 8.08
CA ARG A 499 -13.52 5.99 8.79
C ARG A 499 -13.85 6.41 10.21
N VAL A 500 -15.10 6.17 10.61
CA VAL A 500 -15.62 6.43 11.96
C VAL A 500 -16.20 5.15 12.52
N ARG A 501 -15.72 4.71 13.68
CA ARG A 501 -16.27 3.57 14.43
C ARG A 501 -16.81 4.05 15.76
N SER A 502 -18.12 3.93 15.96
CA SER A 502 -18.78 4.38 17.18
C SER A 502 -19.95 3.45 17.53
N GLY A 503 -19.93 2.89 18.74
CA GLY A 503 -20.92 1.90 19.17
C GLY A 503 -21.05 0.75 18.17
N ALA A 504 -22.28 0.49 17.73
CA ALA A 504 -22.59 -0.53 16.73
C ALA A 504 -22.19 -0.17 15.29
N TYR A 505 -21.83 1.09 15.02
CA TYR A 505 -21.67 1.61 13.66
C TYR A 505 -20.20 1.66 13.22
N ASP A 506 -19.98 1.31 11.95
CA ASP A 506 -18.73 1.47 11.23
C ASP A 506 -19.03 2.19 9.92
N SER A 507 -18.68 3.47 9.85
CA SER A 507 -18.96 4.35 8.72
C SER A 507 -17.67 4.67 7.97
N ARG A 508 -17.72 4.68 6.65
CA ARG A 508 -16.59 4.95 5.76
C ARG A 508 -17.00 5.89 4.63
N LEU A 509 -16.31 7.01 4.49
CA LEU A 509 -16.35 7.87 3.32
C LEU A 509 -15.11 7.57 2.46
N ARG A 510 -15.29 7.28 1.17
CA ARG A 510 -14.18 7.07 0.22
C ARG A 510 -14.31 8.01 -0.96
N VAL A 511 -13.20 8.65 -1.34
CA VAL A 511 -13.08 9.49 -2.53
C VAL A 511 -11.82 9.09 -3.28
N THR A 512 -11.94 8.82 -4.58
CA THR A 512 -10.80 8.58 -5.47
C THR A 512 -11.04 9.26 -6.82
N GLY A 513 -10.10 10.09 -7.27
CA GLY A 513 -10.20 10.81 -8.53
C GLY A 513 -8.84 11.29 -9.05
N SER A 514 -8.83 11.86 -10.24
CA SER A 514 -7.64 12.45 -10.85
C SER A 514 -7.95 13.62 -11.77
N HIS A 515 -6.97 14.48 -11.96
CA HIS A 515 -6.97 15.55 -12.96
C HIS A 515 -5.74 15.40 -13.86
N ARG A 516 -5.94 15.43 -15.18
CA ARG A 516 -4.85 15.40 -16.17
C ARG A 516 -4.78 16.77 -16.84
N SER A 517 -3.61 17.38 -16.79
CA SER A 517 -3.28 18.54 -17.62
C SER A 517 -2.51 18.06 -18.84
N ASP A 518 -3.01 18.37 -20.04
CA ASP A 518 -2.40 17.99 -21.31
C ASP A 518 -1.56 19.15 -21.87
N PHE A 519 -0.31 18.87 -22.23
CA PHE A 519 0.65 19.87 -22.70
C PHE A 519 0.93 19.78 -24.20
N LEU A 520 0.15 18.99 -24.93
CA LEU A 520 0.22 18.92 -26.39
C LEU A 520 -0.60 20.04 -27.02
N ASP A 521 -0.01 20.77 -27.98
CA ASP A 521 -0.70 21.86 -28.70
C ASP A 521 -1.97 21.39 -29.44
N ASN A 522 -1.97 20.15 -29.94
CA ASN A 522 -3.09 19.51 -30.65
C ASN A 522 -3.57 18.24 -29.94
N GLY A 523 -3.43 18.18 -28.61
CA GLY A 523 -3.84 17.04 -27.81
C GLY A 523 -5.34 17.00 -27.50
N PRO A 524 -5.82 15.93 -26.83
CA PRO A 524 -7.20 15.83 -26.36
C PRO A 524 -7.59 16.91 -25.33
N GLY A 525 -6.62 17.62 -24.75
CA GLY A 525 -6.86 18.64 -23.72
C GLY A 525 -6.98 18.05 -22.31
N ASP A 526 -7.28 18.92 -21.34
CA ASP A 526 -7.39 18.56 -19.94
C ASP A 526 -8.61 17.67 -19.66
N ASP A 527 -8.47 16.74 -18.72
CA ASP A 527 -9.59 15.90 -18.28
C ASP A 527 -9.64 15.70 -16.75
N ASN A 528 -10.86 15.43 -16.26
CA ASN A 528 -11.15 15.10 -14.87
C ASN A 528 -11.73 13.70 -14.80
N ARG A 529 -11.30 12.91 -13.82
CA ARG A 529 -11.84 11.57 -13.57
C ARG A 529 -12.28 11.42 -12.13
N LEU A 530 -13.49 10.89 -11.93
CA LEU A 530 -14.03 10.52 -10.62
C LEU A 530 -14.32 9.02 -10.61
N SER A 531 -13.47 8.26 -9.92
CA SER A 531 -13.51 6.79 -9.90
C SER A 531 -14.48 6.25 -8.83
N THR A 532 -14.42 6.80 -7.62
CA THR A 532 -15.30 6.43 -6.51
C THR A 532 -15.59 7.63 -5.62
N PHE A 533 -16.82 7.75 -5.16
CA PHE A 533 -17.23 8.71 -4.15
C PHE A 533 -18.48 8.18 -3.44
N TYR A 534 -18.29 7.54 -2.29
CA TYR A 534 -19.40 6.93 -1.56
C TYR A 534 -19.26 7.01 -0.05
N LEU A 535 -20.42 6.99 0.61
CA LEU A 535 -20.58 6.73 2.04
C LEU A 535 -21.05 5.29 2.24
N ASP A 536 -20.40 4.56 3.14
CA ASP A 536 -20.69 3.18 3.50
C ASP A 536 -20.93 3.10 5.01
N VAL A 537 -22.06 2.57 5.44
CA VAL A 537 -22.48 2.48 6.83
C VAL A 537 -22.82 1.02 7.14
N LEU A 538 -22.11 0.44 8.09
CA LEU A 538 -22.34 -0.92 8.60
C LEU A 538 -22.79 -0.85 10.06
N ASN A 539 -23.87 -1.54 10.41
CA ASN A 539 -24.24 -1.81 11.78
C ASN A 539 -23.84 -3.25 12.15
N LYS A 540 -22.92 -3.41 13.10
CA LYS A 540 -22.33 -4.70 13.50
C LYS A 540 -23.23 -5.53 14.41
N GLU A 541 -24.18 -4.90 15.10
CA GLU A 541 -25.09 -5.60 16.01
C GLU A 541 -26.28 -6.21 15.27
N LYS A 542 -26.83 -5.46 14.31
CA LYS A 542 -27.97 -5.88 13.47
C LYS A 542 -27.54 -6.46 12.11
N ASP A 543 -26.25 -6.42 11.80
CA ASP A 543 -25.63 -6.91 10.57
C ASP A 543 -26.35 -6.49 9.29
N TRP A 544 -26.59 -5.17 9.19
CA TRP A 544 -27.01 -4.54 7.95
C TRP A 544 -25.97 -3.53 7.48
N SER A 545 -25.89 -3.35 6.16
CA SER A 545 -25.00 -2.40 5.50
C SER A 545 -25.77 -1.55 4.49
N LEU A 546 -25.37 -0.29 4.34
CA LEU A 546 -25.88 0.62 3.32
C LEU A 546 -24.71 1.40 2.71
N ARG A 547 -24.61 1.41 1.39
CA ARG A 547 -23.64 2.20 0.63
C ARG A 547 -24.35 3.11 -0.37
N LEU A 548 -24.01 4.38 -0.40
CA LEU A 548 -24.59 5.40 -1.26
C LEU A 548 -23.49 6.20 -1.98
N GLY A 549 -23.65 6.39 -3.29
CA GLY A 549 -22.78 7.20 -4.13
C GLY A 549 -22.14 6.42 -5.28
N ARG A 550 -21.09 6.99 -5.86
CA ARG A 550 -20.31 6.38 -6.95
C ARG A 550 -19.46 5.24 -6.43
N GLN A 551 -19.74 4.03 -6.88
CA GLN A 551 -19.13 2.80 -6.39
C GLN A 551 -18.94 1.79 -7.52
N SER A 552 -18.21 0.71 -7.25
CA SER A 552 -18.12 -0.44 -8.14
C SER A 552 -18.56 -1.71 -7.44
N SER A 553 -19.17 -2.61 -8.21
CA SER A 553 -19.47 -3.97 -7.81
C SER A 553 -19.08 -4.92 -8.94
N SER A 554 -18.68 -6.13 -8.57
CA SER A 554 -18.40 -7.24 -9.48
C SER A 554 -19.19 -8.48 -9.10
N SER A 555 -20.25 -8.32 -8.29
CA SER A 555 -21.10 -9.40 -7.80
C SER A 555 -22.57 -8.99 -7.88
N GLY A 556 -23.46 -9.96 -7.70
CA GLY A 556 -24.91 -9.74 -7.77
C GLY A 556 -25.40 -9.28 -9.16
N GLY A 557 -24.67 -9.65 -10.22
CA GLY A 557 -25.02 -9.32 -11.62
C GLY A 557 -24.70 -7.88 -12.06
N VAL A 558 -24.18 -7.03 -11.17
CA VAL A 558 -23.82 -5.64 -11.48
C VAL A 558 -22.54 -5.59 -12.31
N LEU A 559 -22.57 -4.82 -13.40
CA LEU A 559 -21.45 -4.67 -14.33
C LEU A 559 -20.66 -3.40 -14.02
N GLY A 560 -19.64 -3.51 -13.16
CA GLY A 560 -18.65 -2.45 -12.97
C GLY A 560 -19.10 -1.28 -12.10
N ARG A 561 -18.90 -0.05 -12.60
CA ARG A 561 -19.10 1.19 -11.83
C ARG A 561 -20.51 1.73 -12.02
N PHE A 562 -21.07 2.30 -10.96
CA PHE A 562 -22.36 2.96 -10.98
C PHE A 562 -22.49 4.05 -9.91
N ASP A 563 -23.40 4.99 -10.15
CA ASP A 563 -23.89 5.95 -9.16
C ASP A 563 -25.19 5.41 -8.57
N GLY A 564 -25.23 5.10 -7.27
CA GLY A 564 -26.44 4.52 -6.70
C GLY A 564 -26.34 4.06 -5.25
N ILE A 565 -27.25 3.15 -4.90
CA ILE A 565 -27.42 2.59 -3.57
C ILE A 565 -27.20 1.08 -3.58
N TYR A 566 -26.54 0.56 -2.55
CA TYR A 566 -26.37 -0.86 -2.29
C TYR A 566 -26.69 -1.12 -0.82
N GLY A 567 -27.67 -1.96 -0.54
CA GLY A 567 -28.11 -2.31 0.81
C GLY A 567 -28.05 -3.81 1.03
N GLY A 568 -27.77 -4.24 2.26
CA GLY A 568 -27.80 -5.65 2.61
C GLY A 568 -28.12 -5.88 4.08
N MET A 569 -28.81 -6.98 4.38
CA MET A 569 -29.16 -7.38 5.75
C MET A 569 -29.00 -8.89 5.92
N ARG A 570 -28.35 -9.29 7.02
CA ARG A 570 -28.29 -10.71 7.41
C ARG A 570 -29.59 -11.10 8.14
N LEU A 571 -30.33 -12.04 7.55
CA LEU A 571 -31.60 -12.52 8.11
C LEU A 571 -31.39 -13.71 9.04
N THR A 572 -30.48 -14.61 8.67
CA THR A 572 -30.05 -15.76 9.48
C THR A 572 -28.52 -15.88 9.39
N PRO A 573 -27.85 -16.67 10.24
CA PRO A 573 -26.41 -16.89 10.12
C PRO A 573 -25.97 -17.39 8.72
N GLN A 574 -26.87 -18.05 7.99
CA GLN A 574 -26.62 -18.63 6.67
C GLN A 574 -27.10 -17.77 5.50
N LEU A 575 -27.98 -16.79 5.74
CA LEU A 575 -28.65 -16.02 4.68
C LEU A 575 -28.48 -14.51 4.87
N ARG A 576 -27.87 -13.86 3.87
CA ARG A 576 -27.88 -12.40 3.70
C ARG A 576 -28.64 -12.04 2.43
N LEU A 577 -29.57 -11.10 2.52
CA LEU A 577 -30.22 -10.53 1.35
C LEU A 577 -29.62 -9.16 1.04
N ASN A 578 -29.39 -8.89 -0.24
CA ASN A 578 -28.90 -7.61 -0.73
C ASN A 578 -29.83 -7.07 -1.83
N ALA A 579 -29.85 -5.76 -1.95
CA ALA A 579 -30.54 -5.03 -3.02
C ALA A 579 -29.66 -3.89 -3.53
N VAL A 580 -29.73 -3.64 -4.83
CA VAL A 580 -28.94 -2.60 -5.51
C VAL A 580 -29.81 -1.86 -6.50
N ALA A 581 -29.60 -0.56 -6.62
CA ALA A 581 -30.20 0.26 -7.65
C ALA A 581 -29.27 1.43 -8.00
N GLY A 582 -29.18 1.80 -9.28
CA GLY A 582 -28.34 2.92 -9.69
C GLY A 582 -28.26 3.13 -11.19
N TYR A 583 -27.35 4.02 -11.57
CA TYR A 583 -27.08 4.42 -12.94
C TYR A 583 -25.66 3.96 -13.32
N PRO A 584 -25.48 3.13 -14.37
CA PRO A 584 -24.15 2.68 -14.80
C PRO A 584 -23.25 3.86 -15.20
N VAL A 585 -21.96 3.73 -14.90
CA VAL A 585 -20.94 4.72 -15.25
C VAL A 585 -19.87 4.03 -16.11
N ALA A 586 -19.93 4.26 -17.43
CA ALA A 586 -19.07 3.60 -18.40
C ALA A 586 -17.59 3.97 -18.19
N THR A 587 -17.29 5.26 -18.06
CA THR A 587 -15.92 5.75 -17.89
C THR A 587 -15.77 6.58 -16.60
N SER A 588 -14.57 6.63 -16.02
CA SER A 588 -14.35 7.54 -14.89
C SER A 588 -14.29 9.00 -15.30
N ALA A 589 -14.15 9.30 -16.60
CA ALA A 589 -14.23 10.65 -17.14
C ALA A 589 -15.67 11.21 -17.13
N ASP A 590 -16.68 10.33 -17.04
CA ASP A 590 -18.08 10.72 -16.90
C ASP A 590 -18.33 11.21 -15.48
N THR A 591 -18.11 12.50 -15.22
CA THR A 591 -18.21 13.09 -13.87
C THR A 591 -19.65 13.41 -13.44
N SER A 592 -20.62 13.34 -14.36
CA SER A 592 -22.05 13.47 -14.09
C SER A 592 -22.75 12.12 -14.03
N VAL A 593 -23.96 12.10 -13.47
CA VAL A 593 -24.85 10.92 -13.47
C VAL A 593 -25.47 10.76 -14.86
N ASN A 594 -25.49 9.54 -15.38
CA ASN A 594 -26.21 9.19 -16.62
C ASN A 594 -27.66 8.79 -16.31
N ASP A 595 -28.60 9.73 -16.40
CA ASP A 595 -30.02 9.48 -16.11
C ASP A 595 -30.75 8.65 -17.18
N LYS A 596 -30.11 8.39 -18.32
CA LYS A 596 -30.68 7.60 -19.42
C LYS A 596 -30.51 6.09 -19.24
N ALA A 597 -29.64 5.63 -18.35
CA ALA A 597 -29.43 4.20 -18.11
C ALA A 597 -29.53 3.88 -16.62
N ASN A 598 -30.33 2.89 -16.25
CA ASN A 598 -30.52 2.50 -14.86
C ASN A 598 -30.60 0.99 -14.69
N PHE A 599 -30.44 0.53 -13.45
CA PHE A 599 -30.66 -0.87 -13.11
C PHE A 599 -31.18 -1.04 -11.69
N VAL A 600 -31.80 -2.19 -11.47
CA VAL A 600 -32.23 -2.69 -10.17
C VAL A 600 -31.87 -4.17 -10.06
N GLY A 601 -31.45 -4.62 -8.88
CA GLY A 601 -31.10 -6.01 -8.65
C GLY A 601 -31.23 -6.44 -7.20
N VAL A 602 -31.35 -7.74 -7.00
CA VAL A 602 -31.39 -8.41 -5.70
C VAL A 602 -30.45 -9.60 -5.70
N SER A 603 -29.82 -9.87 -4.56
CA SER A 603 -29.01 -11.08 -4.38
C SER A 603 -29.19 -11.70 -3.01
N ALA A 604 -28.93 -13.01 -2.93
CA ALA A 604 -28.92 -13.78 -1.70
C ALA A 604 -27.56 -14.45 -1.54
N ASP A 605 -26.85 -14.10 -0.45
CA ASP A 605 -25.62 -14.77 -0.06
C ASP A 605 -25.98 -15.92 0.88
N LEU A 606 -25.54 -17.13 0.52
CA LEU A 606 -25.77 -18.38 1.22
C LEU A 606 -24.43 -18.92 1.73
N SER A 607 -24.23 -18.84 3.03
CA SER A 607 -22.97 -19.21 3.68
C SER A 607 -23.20 -20.32 4.71
N GLY A 608 -22.26 -21.27 4.82
CA GLY A 608 -22.31 -22.31 5.85
C GLY A 608 -23.41 -23.37 5.67
N LEU A 609 -24.01 -23.46 4.48
CA LEU A 609 -24.94 -24.55 4.13
C LEU A 609 -24.19 -25.87 3.87
N VAL A 610 -23.02 -25.77 3.24
CA VAL A 610 -22.09 -26.87 2.98
C VAL A 610 -20.71 -26.39 3.42
N GLU A 611 -19.97 -27.25 4.13
CA GLU A 611 -18.64 -26.90 4.63
C GLU A 611 -17.72 -26.44 3.49
N ASN A 612 -16.95 -25.37 3.74
CA ASN A 612 -16.02 -24.74 2.79
C ASN A 612 -16.65 -24.11 1.54
N TRP A 613 -17.98 -24.16 1.37
CA TRP A 613 -18.67 -23.55 0.24
C TRP A 613 -19.47 -22.31 0.64
N GLU A 614 -19.43 -21.30 -0.23
CA GLU A 614 -20.29 -20.13 -0.21
C GLU A 614 -20.94 -19.97 -1.58
N PHE A 615 -22.23 -19.66 -1.59
CA PHE A 615 -22.98 -19.42 -2.81
C PHE A 615 -23.58 -18.02 -2.79
N GLN A 616 -23.72 -17.41 -3.96
CA GLN A 616 -24.55 -16.23 -4.14
C GLN A 616 -25.47 -16.47 -5.32
N LEU A 617 -26.75 -16.13 -5.18
CA LEU A 617 -27.71 -16.14 -6.28
C LEU A 617 -28.22 -14.72 -6.50
N TYR A 618 -28.44 -14.31 -7.74
CA TYR A 618 -28.90 -12.96 -8.04
C TYR A 618 -29.84 -12.88 -9.24
N GLY A 619 -30.61 -11.79 -9.28
CA GLY A 619 -31.38 -11.34 -10.43
C GLY A 619 -31.21 -9.83 -10.60
N ILE A 620 -31.03 -9.38 -11.83
CA ILE A 620 -30.82 -7.97 -12.16
C ILE A 620 -31.54 -7.62 -13.46
N GLN A 621 -32.11 -6.41 -13.51
CA GLN A 621 -32.67 -5.82 -14.71
C GLN A 621 -32.01 -4.45 -14.95
N GLN A 622 -31.57 -4.23 -16.18
CA GLN A 622 -30.97 -3.00 -16.66
C GLN A 622 -31.82 -2.42 -17.79
N ARG A 623 -31.88 -1.10 -17.86
CA ARG A 623 -32.58 -0.34 -18.91
C ARG A 623 -31.68 0.76 -19.45
N ALA A 624 -31.81 1.01 -20.74
CA ALA A 624 -31.15 2.10 -21.45
C ALA A 624 -32.19 2.81 -22.32
N GLU A 625 -32.33 4.12 -22.14
CA GLU A 625 -33.29 4.98 -22.85
C GLU A 625 -34.73 4.44 -22.82
N GLY A 626 -35.11 3.78 -21.71
CA GLY A 626 -36.43 3.19 -21.52
C GLY A 626 -36.58 1.74 -22.02
N TYR A 627 -35.70 1.27 -22.91
CA TYR A 627 -35.65 -0.11 -23.40
C TYR A 627 -35.06 -1.04 -22.35
N ILE A 628 -35.47 -2.31 -22.35
CA ILE A 628 -34.80 -3.37 -21.56
C ILE A 628 -33.44 -3.58 -22.20
N ASP A 629 -32.37 -3.33 -21.46
CA ASP A 629 -31.01 -3.43 -21.96
C ASP A 629 -30.40 -4.81 -21.65
N ARG A 630 -30.67 -5.34 -20.46
CA ARG A 630 -30.25 -6.67 -19.99
C ARG A 630 -31.13 -7.15 -18.85
N THR A 631 -31.52 -8.42 -18.84
CA THR A 631 -32.25 -9.03 -17.71
C THR A 631 -31.62 -10.37 -17.37
N ALA A 632 -30.80 -10.41 -16.32
CA ALA A 632 -29.98 -11.57 -16.01
C ALA A 632 -30.33 -12.21 -14.67
N VAL A 633 -30.24 -13.54 -14.65
CA VAL A 633 -30.18 -14.35 -13.43
C VAL A 633 -28.85 -15.09 -13.40
N GLY A 634 -28.25 -15.20 -12.22
CA GLY A 634 -26.95 -15.82 -12.12
C GLY A 634 -26.61 -16.32 -10.74
N GLY A 635 -25.47 -16.99 -10.67
CA GLY A 635 -24.98 -17.62 -9.47
C GLY A 635 -23.46 -17.65 -9.40
N GLU A 636 -22.95 -17.43 -8.20
CA GLU A 636 -21.54 -17.55 -7.86
C GLU A 636 -21.36 -18.69 -6.86
N ALA A 637 -20.30 -19.48 -7.02
CA ALA A 637 -19.91 -20.52 -6.08
C ALA A 637 -18.44 -20.33 -5.70
N ARG A 638 -18.15 -20.30 -4.41
CA ARG A 638 -16.80 -20.17 -3.85
C ARG A 638 -16.51 -21.36 -2.96
N TYR A 639 -15.38 -22.02 -3.19
CA TYR A 639 -14.84 -23.05 -2.31
C TYR A 639 -13.52 -22.58 -1.73
N PHE A 640 -13.37 -22.69 -0.41
CA PHE A 640 -12.14 -22.34 0.28
C PHE A 640 -11.73 -23.41 1.29
N GLN A 641 -10.55 -23.99 1.08
CA GLN A 641 -9.87 -24.84 2.04
C GLN A 641 -8.36 -24.49 2.00
N PRO A 642 -7.59 -24.67 3.09
CA PRO A 642 -6.13 -24.50 3.02
C PRO A 642 -5.52 -25.24 1.82
N GLY A 643 -4.83 -24.49 0.95
CA GLY A 643 -4.19 -24.99 -0.26
C GLY A 643 -5.12 -25.25 -1.46
N ARG A 644 -6.43 -25.02 -1.37
CA ARG A 644 -7.37 -25.22 -2.47
C ARG A 644 -8.44 -24.14 -2.48
N THR A 645 -8.52 -23.41 -3.58
CA THR A 645 -9.57 -22.40 -3.78
C THR A 645 -10.20 -22.57 -5.15
N PHE A 646 -11.51 -22.42 -5.22
CA PHE A 646 -12.26 -22.46 -6.46
C PHE A 646 -13.31 -21.36 -6.46
N PHE A 647 -13.53 -20.77 -7.62
CA PHE A 647 -14.57 -19.80 -7.90
C PHE A 647 -15.26 -20.17 -9.21
N GLY A 648 -16.59 -20.17 -9.20
CA GLY A 648 -17.44 -20.34 -10.38
C GLY A 648 -18.45 -19.21 -10.49
N LEU A 649 -18.76 -18.81 -11.72
CA LEU A 649 -19.78 -17.81 -12.07
C LEU A 649 -20.59 -18.29 -13.27
N LEU A 650 -21.91 -18.21 -13.18
CA LEU A 650 -22.84 -18.36 -14.30
C LEU A 650 -23.76 -17.15 -14.35
N ASP A 651 -23.89 -16.53 -15.54
CA ASP A 651 -24.78 -15.42 -15.82
C ASP A 651 -25.60 -15.72 -17.08
N TYR A 652 -26.92 -15.79 -16.94
CA TYR A 652 -27.84 -16.08 -18.02
C TYR A 652 -28.80 -14.92 -18.24
N ASP A 653 -28.83 -14.37 -19.45
CA ASP A 653 -29.79 -13.36 -19.84
C ASP A 653 -31.13 -14.01 -20.21
N THR A 654 -32.15 -13.72 -19.42
CA THR A 654 -33.51 -14.23 -19.61
C THR A 654 -34.29 -13.51 -20.70
N HIS A 655 -33.90 -12.28 -21.07
CA HIS A 655 -34.51 -11.52 -22.17
C HIS A 655 -34.00 -12.03 -23.51
N TYR A 656 -32.68 -12.13 -23.66
CA TYR A 656 -32.03 -12.63 -24.87
C TYR A 656 -31.94 -14.16 -24.97
N GLN A 657 -32.23 -14.87 -23.87
CA GLN A 657 -32.09 -16.32 -23.75
C GLN A 657 -30.66 -16.84 -24.00
N GLN A 658 -29.65 -16.03 -23.69
CA GLN A 658 -28.24 -16.32 -23.92
C GLN A 658 -27.47 -16.51 -22.62
N LEU A 659 -26.47 -17.39 -22.65
CA LEU A 659 -25.49 -17.49 -21.56
C LEU A 659 -24.46 -16.37 -21.73
N ASN A 660 -24.55 -15.34 -20.90
CA ASN A 660 -23.63 -14.20 -20.94
C ASN A 660 -22.23 -14.57 -20.48
N THR A 661 -22.11 -15.37 -19.41
CA THR A 661 -20.82 -15.73 -18.82
C THR A 661 -20.91 -17.10 -18.16
N ALA A 662 -19.91 -17.93 -18.44
CA ALA A 662 -19.56 -19.11 -17.67
C ALA A 662 -18.06 -19.06 -17.37
N MET A 663 -17.73 -18.88 -16.10
CA MET A 663 -16.34 -18.71 -15.67
C MET A 663 -16.02 -19.64 -14.51
N MET A 664 -14.80 -20.16 -14.51
CA MET A 664 -14.24 -21.02 -13.48
C MET A 664 -12.79 -20.62 -13.24
N LEU A 665 -12.44 -20.38 -11.99
CA LEU A 665 -11.07 -20.11 -11.55
C LEU A 665 -10.72 -21.06 -10.40
N GLY A 666 -9.58 -21.73 -10.51
CA GLY A 666 -9.10 -22.67 -9.49
C GLY A 666 -7.63 -22.45 -9.19
N THR A 667 -7.27 -22.57 -7.91
CA THR A 667 -5.88 -22.65 -7.45
C THR A 667 -5.74 -23.84 -6.52
N TRP A 668 -4.70 -24.64 -6.75
CA TRP A 668 -4.39 -25.79 -5.93
C TRP A 668 -2.89 -25.82 -5.59
N SER A 669 -2.57 -25.58 -4.33
CA SER A 669 -1.25 -25.86 -3.74
C SER A 669 -1.16 -27.35 -3.43
N MET A 670 -0.46 -28.10 -4.28
CA MET A 670 -0.24 -29.53 -4.11
C MET A 670 0.65 -29.82 -2.89
N ASN A 671 1.66 -28.97 -2.67
CA ASN A 671 2.56 -28.98 -1.51
C ASN A 671 3.19 -27.59 -1.35
N ASP A 672 4.08 -27.42 -0.36
CA ASP A 672 4.75 -26.13 -0.10
C ASP A 672 5.60 -25.61 -1.26
N ALA A 673 6.04 -26.49 -2.17
CA ALA A 673 6.85 -26.12 -3.31
C ALA A 673 6.03 -25.86 -4.57
N THR A 674 4.87 -26.50 -4.74
CA THR A 674 4.16 -26.57 -6.04
C THR A 674 2.71 -26.14 -5.94
N SER A 675 2.31 -25.22 -6.81
CA SER A 675 0.92 -24.83 -7.01
C SER A 675 0.51 -24.82 -8.47
N PHE A 676 -0.77 -25.05 -8.71
CA PHE A 676 -1.41 -25.04 -10.02
C PHE A 676 -2.50 -23.98 -10.04
N ASN A 677 -2.69 -23.35 -11.19
CA ASN A 677 -3.78 -22.41 -11.47
C ASN A 677 -4.50 -22.83 -12.74
N LEU A 678 -5.83 -22.70 -12.74
CA LEU A 678 -6.69 -23.02 -13.88
C LEU A 678 -7.72 -21.90 -14.04
N LEU A 679 -7.92 -21.43 -15.26
CA LEU A 679 -8.99 -20.52 -15.66
C LEU A 679 -9.70 -21.12 -16.87
N TYR A 680 -11.02 -21.15 -16.82
CA TYR A 680 -11.90 -21.30 -17.97
C TYR A 680 -12.85 -20.12 -17.97
N ASP A 681 -12.98 -19.42 -19.09
CA ASP A 681 -13.83 -18.26 -19.24
C ASP A 681 -14.49 -18.30 -20.60
N ARG A 682 -15.81 -18.43 -20.63
CA ARG A 682 -16.65 -18.25 -21.82
C ARG A 682 -17.59 -17.10 -21.54
N ARG A 683 -17.58 -16.07 -22.39
CA ARG A 683 -18.48 -14.92 -22.23
C ARG A 683 -18.84 -14.25 -23.54
N MET A 684 -19.97 -13.56 -23.52
CA MET A 684 -20.28 -12.56 -24.53
C MET A 684 -19.36 -11.34 -24.33
N SER A 685 -18.69 -10.90 -25.40
CA SER A 685 -17.73 -9.78 -25.42
C SER A 685 -18.08 -8.81 -26.57
N PRO A 686 -18.54 -7.58 -26.27
CA PRO A 686 -18.87 -7.06 -24.93
C PRO A 686 -20.01 -7.84 -24.26
N THR A 687 -20.28 -7.63 -22.97
CA THR A 687 -21.45 -8.27 -22.33
C THR A 687 -22.72 -7.93 -23.12
N LEU A 688 -23.56 -8.92 -23.38
CA LEU A 688 -24.74 -8.74 -24.20
C LEU A 688 -25.68 -7.72 -23.56
N SER A 689 -25.97 -6.66 -24.32
CA SER A 689 -26.91 -5.61 -23.96
C SER A 689 -27.53 -4.99 -25.21
N THR A 690 -28.74 -4.45 -25.13
CA THR A 690 -29.39 -3.78 -26.28
C THR A 690 -28.57 -2.61 -26.81
N SER A 691 -27.86 -1.92 -25.93
CA SER A 691 -26.93 -0.84 -26.27
C SER A 691 -25.83 -1.28 -27.24
N ASN A 692 -25.51 -2.57 -27.32
CA ASN A 692 -24.55 -3.12 -28.30
C ASN A 692 -24.99 -2.88 -29.76
N ALA A 693 -26.29 -2.68 -30.02
CA ALA A 693 -26.83 -2.37 -31.35
C ALA A 693 -26.30 -1.05 -31.94
N LEU A 694 -25.84 -0.12 -31.10
CA LEU A 694 -25.27 1.17 -31.51
C LEU A 694 -23.86 1.04 -32.07
N GLN A 695 -23.18 -0.10 -31.86
CA GLN A 695 -21.81 -0.31 -32.32
C GLN A 695 -21.74 -0.28 -33.85
N GLY A 696 -20.94 0.64 -34.38
CA GLY A 696 -20.77 0.84 -35.82
C GLY A 696 -21.92 1.61 -36.50
N GLN A 697 -22.95 2.01 -35.77
CA GLN A 697 -24.05 2.84 -36.30
C GLN A 697 -23.65 4.31 -36.44
N THR A 698 -24.37 5.05 -37.28
CA THR A 698 -24.21 6.50 -37.44
C THR A 698 -24.92 7.31 -36.34
N VAL A 699 -25.82 6.67 -35.60
CA VAL A 699 -26.54 7.23 -34.45
C VAL A 699 -25.92 6.76 -33.14
N THR A 700 -26.05 7.58 -32.09
CA THR A 700 -25.43 7.33 -30.77
C THR A 700 -26.44 7.02 -29.67
N THR A 701 -27.74 6.97 -29.99
CA THR A 701 -28.82 6.72 -29.03
C THR A 701 -29.78 5.65 -29.57
N LEU A 702 -30.35 4.85 -28.67
CA LEU A 702 -31.35 3.83 -29.00
C LEU A 702 -32.63 4.47 -29.52
N ASP A 703 -33.04 5.61 -28.97
CA ASP A 703 -34.20 6.37 -29.46
C ASP A 703 -34.04 6.84 -30.91
N ALA A 704 -32.83 7.24 -31.32
CA ALA A 704 -32.57 7.61 -32.71
C ALA A 704 -32.52 6.37 -33.62
N LEU A 705 -31.97 5.27 -33.13
CA LEU A 705 -31.97 4.00 -33.85
C LEU A 705 -33.40 3.47 -34.06
N ALA A 706 -34.28 3.67 -33.07
CA ALA A 706 -35.69 3.31 -33.11
C ALA A 706 -36.53 4.12 -34.12
N GLN A 707 -36.00 5.22 -34.65
CA GLN A 707 -36.62 5.93 -35.78
C GLN A 707 -36.50 5.15 -37.10
N THR A 708 -35.55 4.21 -37.17
CA THR A 708 -35.26 3.43 -38.39
C THR A 708 -35.59 1.96 -38.20
N TYR A 709 -35.40 1.41 -37.00
CA TYR A 709 -35.57 -0.01 -36.70
C TYR A 709 -36.63 -0.23 -35.62
N THR A 710 -37.34 -1.36 -35.72
CA THR A 710 -38.21 -1.84 -34.64
C THR A 710 -37.38 -2.33 -33.44
N THR A 711 -38.00 -2.45 -32.27
CA THR A 711 -37.32 -2.95 -31.06
C THR A 711 -36.72 -4.33 -31.28
N GLU A 712 -37.45 -5.24 -31.93
CA GLU A 712 -36.97 -6.59 -32.22
C GLU A 712 -35.76 -6.58 -33.18
N GLN A 713 -35.75 -5.65 -34.14
CA GLN A 713 -34.60 -5.47 -35.02
C GLN A 713 -33.39 -4.90 -34.27
N ILE A 714 -33.60 -3.95 -33.35
CA ILE A 714 -32.52 -3.42 -32.49
C ILE A 714 -31.94 -4.52 -31.62
N GLU A 715 -32.78 -5.38 -31.04
CA GLU A 715 -32.33 -6.52 -30.25
C GLU A 715 -31.54 -7.53 -31.08
N GLN A 716 -31.97 -7.80 -32.32
CA GLN A 716 -31.21 -8.64 -33.24
C GLN A 716 -29.85 -8.00 -33.59
N LEU A 717 -29.81 -6.69 -33.82
CA LEU A 717 -28.54 -5.98 -34.04
C LEU A 717 -27.64 -6.13 -32.81
N ALA A 718 -28.16 -6.03 -31.59
CA ALA A 718 -27.36 -6.25 -30.38
C ALA A 718 -26.74 -7.65 -30.34
N LEU A 719 -27.50 -8.70 -30.69
CA LEU A 719 -26.97 -10.07 -30.81
C LEU A 719 -25.88 -10.16 -31.87
N ASP A 720 -26.13 -9.62 -33.06
CA ASP A 720 -25.19 -9.63 -34.17
C ASP A 720 -23.89 -8.85 -33.88
N ARG A 721 -23.94 -7.85 -32.98
CA ARG A 721 -22.78 -7.04 -32.58
C ARG A 721 -22.03 -7.60 -31.37
N THR A 722 -22.42 -8.77 -30.87
CA THR A 722 -21.84 -9.33 -29.66
C THR A 722 -21.18 -10.68 -29.94
N ALA A 723 -19.85 -10.72 -29.92
CA ALA A 723 -19.09 -11.93 -30.16
C ALA A 723 -19.02 -12.82 -28.90
N GLU A 724 -18.90 -14.12 -29.10
CA GLU A 724 -18.50 -15.03 -28.02
C GLU A 724 -16.97 -15.03 -27.88
N SER A 725 -16.47 -14.89 -26.65
CA SER A 725 -15.05 -15.03 -26.33
C SER A 725 -14.84 -16.21 -25.39
N GLN A 726 -13.82 -17.00 -25.68
CA GLN A 726 -13.40 -18.15 -24.87
C GLN A 726 -11.93 -18.03 -24.51
N THR A 727 -11.58 -18.27 -23.26
CA THR A 727 -10.20 -18.32 -22.77
C THR A 727 -10.02 -19.50 -21.82
N VAL A 728 -8.98 -20.29 -22.06
CA VAL A 728 -8.52 -21.35 -21.17
C VAL A 728 -7.07 -21.07 -20.82
N MET A 729 -6.76 -21.06 -19.52
CA MET A 729 -5.40 -20.91 -19.03
C MET A 729 -5.10 -21.97 -17.98
N ALA A 730 -3.95 -22.61 -18.11
CA ALA A 730 -3.41 -23.53 -17.11
C ALA A 730 -1.98 -23.12 -16.77
N GLY A 731 -1.67 -23.01 -15.49
CA GLY A 731 -0.36 -22.59 -15.01
C GLY A 731 0.15 -23.41 -13.84
N VAL A 732 1.47 -23.45 -13.71
CA VAL A 732 2.19 -24.11 -12.61
C VAL A 732 3.25 -23.18 -12.06
N ALA A 733 3.38 -23.18 -10.74
CA ALA A 733 4.50 -22.55 -10.03
C ALA A 733 5.20 -23.60 -9.18
N HIS A 734 6.52 -23.65 -9.27
CA HIS A 734 7.34 -24.61 -8.55
C HIS A 734 8.58 -23.95 -7.95
N THR A 735 8.71 -24.03 -6.63
CA THR A 735 9.88 -23.58 -5.87
C THR A 735 10.95 -24.66 -5.94
N LEU A 736 12.03 -24.42 -6.70
CA LEU A 736 13.14 -25.36 -6.85
C LEU A 736 13.97 -25.47 -5.56
N ASN A 737 14.15 -24.34 -4.86
CA ASN A 737 14.82 -24.21 -3.57
C ASN A 737 14.56 -22.80 -2.99
N GLU A 738 15.21 -22.46 -1.87
CA GLU A 738 15.05 -21.16 -1.20
C GLU A 738 15.40 -19.93 -2.09
N ARG A 739 16.16 -20.13 -3.18
CA ARG A 739 16.61 -19.05 -4.09
C ARG A 739 15.86 -18.99 -5.40
N TYR A 740 15.35 -20.11 -5.91
CA TYR A 740 14.80 -20.18 -7.27
C TYR A 740 13.38 -20.72 -7.31
N GLN A 741 12.54 -20.07 -8.09
CA GLN A 741 11.19 -20.51 -8.42
C GLN A 741 10.98 -20.43 -9.93
N VAL A 742 10.31 -21.42 -10.51
CA VAL A 742 9.89 -21.43 -11.91
C VAL A 742 8.38 -21.32 -11.98
N THR A 743 7.90 -20.55 -12.93
CA THR A 743 6.48 -20.47 -13.27
C THR A 743 6.32 -20.69 -14.77
N ALA A 744 5.24 -21.37 -15.16
CA ALA A 744 4.87 -21.53 -16.56
C ALA A 744 3.34 -21.48 -16.69
N ASP A 745 2.85 -20.80 -17.72
CA ASP A 745 1.44 -20.66 -18.06
C ASP A 745 1.22 -20.88 -19.55
N LEU A 746 0.19 -21.66 -19.87
CA LEU A 746 -0.31 -21.89 -21.22
C LEU A 746 -1.71 -21.27 -21.31
N THR A 747 -1.93 -20.43 -22.32
CA THR A 747 -3.23 -19.81 -22.60
C THR A 747 -3.66 -20.12 -24.02
N ALA A 748 -4.91 -20.52 -24.20
CA ALA A 748 -5.60 -20.58 -25.49
C ALA A 748 -6.80 -19.65 -25.42
N THR A 749 -6.95 -18.77 -26.41
CA THR A 749 -8.04 -17.78 -26.45
C THR A 749 -8.61 -17.62 -27.85
N GLU A 750 -9.90 -17.36 -27.94
CA GLU A 750 -10.59 -17.12 -29.20
C GLU A 750 -11.67 -16.06 -29.01
N VAL A 751 -11.85 -15.21 -30.02
CA VAL A 751 -12.99 -14.32 -30.18
C VAL A 751 -13.70 -14.70 -31.47
N GLY A 752 -14.98 -15.07 -31.34
CA GLY A 752 -15.83 -15.48 -32.44
C GLY A 752 -16.11 -14.35 -33.43
N ASP A 753 -16.67 -14.73 -34.58
CA ASP A 753 -17.08 -13.80 -35.61
C ASP A 753 -18.37 -13.05 -35.23
N THR A 754 -18.60 -11.92 -35.89
CA THR A 754 -19.88 -11.19 -35.87
C THR A 754 -20.39 -11.05 -37.30
N PRO A 755 -21.68 -11.32 -37.58
CA PRO A 755 -22.23 -11.20 -38.93
C PRO A 755 -22.37 -9.73 -39.37
N ALA A 756 -22.54 -9.53 -40.69
CA ALA A 756 -22.91 -8.23 -41.23
C ALA A 756 -24.41 -7.96 -40.99
N SER A 757 -24.75 -6.78 -40.49
CA SER A 757 -26.12 -6.38 -40.17
C SER A 757 -26.21 -4.87 -39.94
N GLY A 758 -27.37 -4.25 -40.21
CA GLY A 758 -27.58 -2.81 -39.95
C GLY A 758 -26.53 -1.88 -40.58
N ASN A 759 -26.06 -2.19 -41.79
CA ASN A 759 -24.97 -1.47 -42.50
C ASN A 759 -23.58 -1.53 -41.85
N VAL A 760 -23.37 -2.42 -40.89
CA VAL A 760 -22.07 -2.66 -40.29
C VAL A 760 -21.53 -3.99 -40.80
N LEU A 761 -20.27 -3.97 -41.26
CA LEU A 761 -19.60 -5.13 -41.84
C LEU A 761 -19.45 -6.26 -40.81
N ALA A 762 -19.29 -7.48 -41.33
CA ALA A 762 -18.95 -8.64 -40.50
C ALA A 762 -17.53 -8.50 -39.95
N THR A 763 -17.30 -9.00 -38.74
CA THR A 763 -15.95 -9.14 -38.18
C THR A 763 -15.59 -10.62 -38.18
N PRO A 764 -14.47 -11.04 -38.80
CA PRO A 764 -14.07 -12.45 -38.80
C PRO A 764 -13.59 -12.88 -37.41
N SER A 765 -13.73 -14.18 -37.11
CA SER A 765 -13.14 -14.78 -35.90
C SER A 765 -11.62 -14.59 -35.88
N SER A 766 -11.08 -14.36 -34.68
CA SER A 766 -9.63 -14.32 -34.45
C SER A 766 -8.96 -15.66 -34.80
N GLY A 767 -9.73 -16.75 -34.76
CA GLY A 767 -9.20 -18.10 -34.60
C GLY A 767 -8.63 -18.31 -33.19
N THR A 768 -8.29 -19.54 -32.86
CA THR A 768 -7.65 -19.85 -31.57
C THR A 768 -6.21 -19.35 -31.56
N GLU A 769 -5.89 -18.49 -30.62
CA GLU A 769 -4.57 -17.94 -30.36
C GLU A 769 -3.94 -18.66 -29.15
N TYR A 770 -2.66 -19.01 -29.26
CA TYR A 770 -1.92 -19.75 -28.23
C TYR A 770 -0.77 -18.93 -27.68
N TYR A 771 -0.64 -18.93 -26.36
CA TYR A 771 0.43 -18.24 -25.65
C TYR A 771 1.09 -19.16 -24.61
N LEU A 772 2.41 -19.17 -24.58
CA LEU A 772 3.22 -19.79 -23.53
C LEU A 772 4.05 -18.71 -22.85
N SER A 773 3.96 -18.59 -21.52
CA SER A 773 4.82 -17.72 -20.72
C SER A 773 5.52 -18.56 -19.65
N THR A 774 6.85 -18.41 -19.57
CA THR A 774 7.69 -19.11 -18.59
C THR A 774 8.61 -18.11 -17.93
N GLN A 775 8.76 -18.19 -16.60
CA GLN A 775 9.64 -17.30 -15.84
C GLN A 775 10.46 -18.08 -14.82
N LEU A 776 11.75 -17.77 -14.74
CA LEU A 776 12.65 -18.15 -13.66
C LEU A 776 12.85 -16.93 -12.75
N ILE A 777 12.45 -17.08 -11.50
CA ILE A 777 12.54 -16.05 -10.47
C ILE A 777 13.69 -16.45 -9.54
N GLY A 778 14.74 -15.62 -9.49
CA GLY A 778 15.86 -15.74 -8.58
C GLY A 778 15.80 -14.69 -7.48
N ARG A 779 16.13 -15.08 -6.25
CA ARG A 779 16.27 -14.19 -5.09
C ARG A 779 17.73 -14.15 -4.65
N ASN A 780 18.20 -12.99 -4.22
CA ASN A 780 19.57 -12.79 -3.75
C ASN A 780 20.63 -13.19 -4.80
N LEU A 781 20.44 -12.76 -6.05
CA LEU A 781 21.30 -13.11 -7.18
C LEU A 781 22.49 -12.14 -7.31
N PHE A 782 22.23 -10.83 -7.30
CA PHE A 782 23.25 -9.78 -7.43
C PHE A 782 23.49 -9.04 -6.10
N TRP A 783 22.44 -8.80 -5.31
CA TRP A 783 22.49 -8.20 -3.97
C TRP A 783 21.55 -8.88 -2.97
N PRO A 784 21.77 -8.72 -1.65
CA PRO A 784 20.79 -9.11 -0.65
C PRO A 784 19.43 -8.42 -0.89
N ASP A 785 18.36 -9.17 -0.71
CA ASP A 785 16.97 -8.75 -0.88
C ASP A 785 16.61 -8.30 -2.31
N ASP A 786 17.39 -8.72 -3.30
CA ASP A 786 17.04 -8.54 -4.71
C ASP A 786 16.12 -9.65 -5.23
N ILE A 787 15.38 -9.32 -6.28
CA ILE A 787 14.55 -10.27 -7.03
C ILE A 787 14.83 -10.06 -8.51
N SER A 788 15.30 -11.10 -9.19
CA SER A 788 15.55 -11.09 -10.63
C SER A 788 14.65 -12.08 -11.33
N ILE A 789 14.08 -11.69 -12.46
CA ILE A 789 13.19 -12.51 -13.27
C ILE A 789 13.78 -12.60 -14.67
N LEU A 790 14.00 -13.82 -15.15
CA LEU A 790 14.29 -14.14 -16.53
C LEU A 790 13.05 -14.83 -17.12
N GLY A 791 12.51 -14.31 -18.21
CA GLY A 791 11.30 -14.84 -18.81
C GLY A 791 11.39 -15.08 -20.32
N LEU A 792 10.59 -16.04 -20.78
CA LEU A 792 10.33 -16.37 -22.17
C LEU A 792 8.83 -16.27 -22.42
N ARG A 793 8.43 -15.64 -23.53
CA ARG A 793 7.05 -15.60 -24.02
C ARG A 793 7.02 -16.03 -25.46
N LEU A 794 6.13 -16.95 -25.80
CA LEU A 794 5.85 -17.37 -27.17
C LEU A 794 4.37 -17.11 -27.45
N GLY A 795 4.04 -16.63 -28.63
CA GLY A 795 2.67 -16.40 -29.07
C GLY A 795 2.48 -16.82 -30.52
N ASN A 796 1.37 -17.47 -30.80
CA ASN A 796 0.94 -17.86 -32.14
C ASN A 796 -0.52 -17.46 -32.31
N SER A 797 -0.78 -16.53 -33.22
CA SER A 797 -2.13 -16.15 -33.64
C SER A 797 -2.31 -16.35 -35.13
N ARG A 798 -3.51 -16.07 -35.64
CA ARG A 798 -3.80 -16.09 -37.07
C ARG A 798 -2.95 -15.10 -37.87
N THR A 799 -2.58 -13.97 -37.26
CA THR A 799 -1.89 -12.86 -37.93
C THR A 799 -0.43 -12.71 -37.52
N ILE A 800 -0.02 -13.19 -36.34
CA ILE A 800 1.31 -12.92 -35.79
C ILE A 800 1.88 -14.17 -35.11
N ASP A 801 3.15 -14.47 -35.39
CA ASP A 801 3.99 -15.30 -34.52
C ASP A 801 4.97 -14.40 -33.75
N SER A 802 5.17 -14.68 -32.47
CA SER A 802 6.04 -13.85 -31.62
C SER A 802 6.83 -14.67 -30.62
N ALA A 803 8.04 -14.22 -30.34
CA ALA A 803 8.89 -14.73 -29.29
C ALA A 803 9.57 -13.57 -28.57
N ALA A 804 9.54 -13.57 -27.24
CA ALA A 804 10.21 -12.55 -26.44
C ALA A 804 10.98 -13.16 -25.28
N VAL A 805 12.21 -12.67 -25.07
CA VAL A 805 13.02 -12.95 -23.89
C VAL A 805 13.19 -11.65 -23.13
N PHE A 806 12.97 -11.69 -21.82
CA PHE A 806 13.15 -10.50 -20.98
C PHE A 806 13.86 -10.83 -19.68
N ILE A 807 14.59 -9.84 -19.19
CA ILE A 807 15.16 -9.84 -17.86
C ILE A 807 14.73 -8.56 -17.14
N ASN A 808 14.30 -8.69 -15.89
CA ASN A 808 14.08 -7.56 -15.01
C ASN A 808 14.59 -7.89 -13.61
N SER A 809 15.32 -6.95 -13.01
CA SER A 809 15.88 -7.13 -11.68
C SER A 809 15.50 -5.97 -10.79
N ARG A 810 14.98 -6.26 -9.60
CA ARG A 810 14.70 -5.28 -8.56
C ARG A 810 15.85 -5.27 -7.57
N LEU A 811 16.64 -4.22 -7.61
CA LEU A 811 17.87 -4.05 -6.86
C LEU A 811 17.63 -3.04 -5.75
N ASN A 812 17.77 -3.43 -4.49
CA ASN A 812 17.55 -2.56 -3.34
C ASN A 812 18.91 -2.12 -2.76
N ASN A 813 19.11 -0.82 -2.58
CA ASN A 813 20.32 -0.27 -1.95
C ASN A 813 19.98 0.95 -1.07
N GLY A 814 19.71 0.70 0.21
CA GLY A 814 19.31 1.73 1.16
C GLY A 814 17.98 2.39 0.75
N PRO A 815 17.92 3.73 0.60
CA PRO A 815 16.70 4.42 0.17
C PRO A 815 16.39 4.27 -1.32
N TRP A 816 17.32 3.71 -2.11
CA TRP A 816 17.15 3.53 -3.55
C TRP A 816 16.67 2.13 -3.89
N GLN A 817 15.80 2.06 -4.89
CA GLN A 817 15.42 0.84 -5.57
C GLN A 817 15.53 1.06 -7.07
N LEU A 818 16.34 0.24 -7.73
CA LEU A 818 16.55 0.29 -9.17
C LEU A 818 15.91 -0.95 -9.81
N ASN A 819 15.21 -0.75 -10.91
CA ASN A 819 14.54 -1.80 -11.66
C ASN A 819 14.98 -1.75 -13.13
N PRO A 820 16.22 -2.14 -13.48
CA PRO A 820 16.62 -2.34 -14.86
C PRO A 820 15.78 -3.44 -15.52
N ARG A 821 15.36 -3.21 -16.76
CA ARG A 821 14.65 -4.15 -17.61
C ARG A 821 15.23 -4.12 -19.02
N ILE A 822 15.40 -5.31 -19.60
CA ILE A 822 15.71 -5.48 -21.01
C ILE A 822 14.78 -6.54 -21.55
N GLN A 823 14.12 -6.25 -22.67
CA GLN A 823 13.35 -7.23 -23.43
C GLN A 823 13.81 -7.23 -24.88
N VAL A 824 13.99 -8.42 -25.45
CA VAL A 824 14.22 -8.64 -26.87
C VAL A 824 13.03 -9.42 -27.40
N GLU A 825 12.43 -8.92 -28.47
CA GLU A 825 11.21 -9.46 -29.07
C GLU A 825 11.43 -9.70 -30.57
N TYR A 826 11.02 -10.86 -31.05
CA TYR A 826 10.89 -11.20 -32.45
C TYR A 826 9.40 -11.28 -32.79
N ARG A 827 9.02 -10.71 -33.92
CA ARG A 827 7.66 -10.80 -34.47
C ARG A 827 7.73 -11.14 -35.95
N ASP A 828 6.83 -12.02 -36.37
CA ASP A 828 6.58 -12.41 -37.75
C ASP A 828 5.11 -12.13 -38.08
N ASP A 829 4.88 -11.15 -38.94
CA ASP A 829 3.54 -10.72 -39.36
C ASP A 829 3.12 -11.53 -40.60
N LYS A 830 2.17 -12.44 -40.40
CA LYS A 830 1.63 -13.35 -41.43
C LYS A 830 0.75 -12.63 -42.43
N SER A 831 0.26 -11.43 -42.09
CA SER A 831 -0.63 -10.64 -42.96
C SER A 831 0.15 -9.80 -43.97
N ASN A 832 1.34 -9.33 -43.59
CA ASN A 832 2.18 -8.45 -44.40
C ASN A 832 3.50 -9.10 -44.87
N ASP A 833 3.71 -10.38 -44.52
CA ASP A 833 4.87 -11.21 -44.90
C ASP A 833 6.23 -10.55 -44.56
N PHE A 834 6.33 -10.00 -43.35
CA PHE A 834 7.60 -9.48 -42.84
C PHE A 834 7.80 -9.79 -41.35
N SER A 835 9.07 -9.93 -40.98
CA SER A 835 9.49 -10.08 -39.58
C SER A 835 10.50 -9.02 -39.16
N TYR A 836 10.56 -8.78 -37.86
CA TYR A 836 11.42 -7.78 -37.26
C TYR A 836 11.76 -8.11 -35.80
N TRP A 837 12.85 -7.51 -35.32
CA TRP A 837 13.27 -7.57 -33.94
C TRP A 837 13.05 -6.23 -33.25
N THR A 838 12.73 -6.26 -31.96
CA THR A 838 12.60 -5.08 -31.11
C THR A 838 13.36 -5.26 -29.80
N LEU A 839 14.24 -4.30 -29.48
CA LEU A 839 14.95 -4.19 -28.20
C LEU A 839 14.29 -3.11 -27.35
N LYS A 840 13.87 -3.47 -26.13
CA LYS A 840 13.18 -2.59 -25.19
C LYS A 840 13.96 -2.50 -23.87
N PRO A 841 14.95 -1.59 -23.76
CA PRO A 841 15.59 -1.30 -22.48
C PRO A 841 14.77 -0.27 -21.69
N SER A 842 14.67 -0.47 -20.39
CA SER A 842 14.16 0.57 -19.47
C SER A 842 14.81 0.49 -18.10
N LEU A 843 14.77 1.62 -17.38
CA LEU A 843 15.25 1.74 -16.01
C LEU A 843 14.25 2.57 -15.21
N LEU A 844 13.66 1.95 -14.19
CA LEU A 844 12.88 2.63 -13.16
C LEU A 844 13.74 2.79 -11.91
N ALA A 845 13.83 3.99 -11.37
CA ALA A 845 14.49 4.31 -10.11
C ALA A 845 13.48 4.89 -9.12
N SER A 846 13.38 4.30 -7.92
CA SER A 846 12.52 4.75 -6.82
C SER A 846 13.38 5.17 -5.63
N TYR A 847 13.04 6.29 -5.01
CA TYR A 847 13.72 6.84 -3.84
C TYR A 847 12.73 7.01 -2.68
N ARG A 848 13.00 6.30 -1.56
CA ARG A 848 12.13 6.19 -0.38
C ARG A 848 12.90 6.48 0.90
N ARG A 849 13.41 7.71 1.05
CA ARG A 849 14.14 8.14 2.26
C ARG A 849 13.23 8.44 3.44
N TRP A 850 12.02 8.92 3.16
CA TRP A 850 10.97 9.20 4.12
C TRP A 850 9.91 8.11 4.02
N LYS A 851 9.27 7.76 5.15
CA LYS A 851 8.31 6.65 5.20
C LYS A 851 7.08 6.88 4.33
N ASP A 852 6.70 8.15 4.18
CA ASP A 852 5.42 8.57 3.62
C ASP A 852 5.59 9.21 2.24
N HIS A 853 6.82 9.29 1.72
CA HIS A 853 7.12 9.93 0.44
C HIS A 853 7.90 9.02 -0.47
N THR A 854 7.46 8.93 -1.73
CA THR A 854 8.14 8.19 -2.79
C THR A 854 8.35 9.10 -3.99
N LEU A 855 9.57 9.12 -4.50
CA LEU A 855 9.92 9.74 -5.79
C LEU A 855 10.31 8.62 -6.75
N GLU A 856 9.72 8.57 -7.95
CA GLU A 856 10.11 7.58 -8.95
C GLU A 856 10.33 8.24 -10.30
N GLY A 857 11.39 7.82 -11.00
CA GLY A 857 11.69 8.23 -12.36
C GLY A 857 11.89 7.00 -13.24
N GLU A 858 11.31 6.99 -14.42
CA GLU A 858 11.48 5.92 -15.41
C GLU A 858 11.88 6.48 -16.76
N VAL A 859 12.82 5.80 -17.42
CA VAL A 859 13.17 6.05 -18.81
C VAL A 859 13.22 4.72 -19.56
N GLY A 860 12.77 4.72 -20.81
CA GLY A 860 12.87 3.54 -21.67
C GLY A 860 12.75 3.87 -23.14
N SER A 861 13.08 2.89 -23.96
CA SER A 861 12.96 2.98 -25.42
C SER A 861 12.48 1.67 -26.04
N SER A 862 12.05 1.75 -27.29
CA SER A 862 11.71 0.62 -28.16
C SER A 862 12.43 0.83 -29.48
N LEU A 863 13.46 0.01 -29.72
CA LEU A 863 14.33 0.10 -30.88
C LEU A 863 14.06 -1.10 -31.79
N THR A 864 13.71 -0.85 -33.04
CA THR A 864 13.30 -1.89 -34.00
C THR A 864 14.27 -1.95 -35.18
N THR A 865 14.43 -3.14 -35.76
CA THR A 865 15.29 -3.38 -36.93
C THR A 865 14.65 -2.97 -38.26
N ARG A 866 13.38 -2.56 -38.26
CA ARG A 866 12.63 -2.11 -39.44
C ARG A 866 12.29 -0.64 -39.33
N SER A 867 12.47 0.12 -40.40
CA SER A 867 12.17 1.56 -40.48
C SER A 867 10.67 1.84 -40.56
N GLU A 868 9.88 0.91 -41.09
CA GLU A 868 8.41 1.01 -41.18
C GLU A 868 7.75 0.90 -39.80
N VAL A 869 8.45 0.36 -38.82
CA VAL A 869 8.00 0.30 -37.43
C VAL A 869 8.62 1.49 -36.69
N PRO A 870 7.82 2.37 -36.06
CA PRO A 870 8.38 3.49 -35.31
C PRO A 870 9.25 3.01 -34.15
N GLN A 871 10.35 3.72 -33.93
CA GLN A 871 11.08 3.64 -32.67
C GLN A 871 10.40 4.56 -31.67
N SER A 872 10.43 4.24 -30.39
CA SER A 872 9.82 5.10 -29.38
C SER A 872 10.70 5.26 -28.16
N TYR A 873 10.52 6.37 -27.46
CA TYR A 873 11.14 6.63 -26.17
C TYR A 873 10.16 7.30 -25.24
N TYR A 874 10.31 7.03 -23.95
CA TYR A 874 9.45 7.61 -22.94
C TYR A 874 10.25 7.99 -21.69
N PHE A 875 9.72 8.98 -20.98
CA PHE A 875 10.18 9.35 -19.66
C PHE A 875 8.97 9.63 -18.77
N SER A 876 9.05 9.18 -17.52
CA SER A 876 8.10 9.56 -16.49
C SER A 876 8.79 9.98 -15.20
N LEU A 877 8.18 10.95 -14.52
CA LEU A 877 8.57 11.38 -13.18
C LEU A 877 7.33 11.39 -12.30
N SER A 878 7.42 10.77 -11.13
CA SER A 878 6.32 10.68 -10.20
C SER A 878 6.75 11.06 -8.78
N TYR A 879 5.79 11.65 -8.07
CA TYR A 879 5.85 11.89 -6.65
C TYR A 879 4.58 11.34 -6.00
N ARG A 880 4.73 10.65 -4.87
CA ARG A 880 3.63 10.14 -4.06
C ARG A 880 3.85 10.50 -2.60
N TRP A 881 2.81 10.99 -1.97
CA TRP A 881 2.70 11.22 -0.54
C TRP A 881 1.55 10.38 0.03
N ASP A 882 1.85 9.49 0.97
CA ASP A 882 0.89 8.70 1.71
C ASP A 882 0.64 9.33 3.10
N PHE A 883 -0.61 9.45 3.53
CA PHE A 883 -0.96 10.01 4.85
C PHE A 883 -1.89 9.05 5.61
N ASN A 884 -1.80 9.06 6.95
CA ASN A 884 -2.61 8.23 7.86
C ASN A 884 -2.70 8.84 9.26
#